data_AF-A0A6M0ESB3-F1
#
_entry.id   AF-A0A6M0ESB3-F1
#
_cell.length_a   1.000
_cell.length_b   1.000
_cell.length_c   1.000
_cell.angle_alpha   90.00
_cell.angle_beta   90.00
_cell.angle_gamma   90.00
#
_symmetry.space_group_name_H-M   'P 1'
#
loop_
_entity.id
_entity.type
_entity.pdbx_description
1 polymer ?
#
loop_
_entity_poly.entity_id
_entity_poly.type
_entity_poly.pdbx_seq_one_letter_code
_entity_poly.pdbx_strand_id
1 'polypeptide(L)'
;MNQPQNNQYQPTADEQYMLELVNRMRMDPGGELERLQEDPNVNFALDYFNVDLNVLNQQWSTLVPAQALAWSNELTNVAINNNEFQVNQDSTGHAPDIVQRFEDAGYNWYTLGENAFANALFVLFGHAAFAIDWGYNPDGSGIQPDHGHRNNIMNNNFREIGISIIPEDDPNTDVGELVITQDFGNRLDFGNSWLLGVAFDDGIIDDDFYTSGEGLAGIDVTAVNTATGDSFTTTTWDAGGYQMQLAAGTYDVTFSGDWDNDGHIDSVIHQVTIGSGNVKLDLETDELIIAPEPEPEPEPTPEPEPTPEPEPEPEPEPEPEPEPEPEPEPPTADDNSLVKGTILDDNLLGGDSNQTIKGYSGNDLIDAAGGNDTLKGGKGDDTLKGGEGEDLLKGGKGDDILNADNGNDTLRGGEGDDILNAGDGNDTLRGGKGDDTLRGGKGEDLLKGNDGNDTLNAGDGNDTLRGGEGDDILNAGDGNDTLRGGKGDDILNAGDGNDTLRGGKGDDILNAGDGNDTLRGGKGDDILNAGDGNDTLRGGKGDDILIGTLPTLTNPGVSEVDELWGGAGKDTFVLGNETSAFYLNDNTSYTLIEDFRLGEDTIELYGSDENYRLEISDSQIEIYYGENGSSQDELIGIIQGNISGIDLLGTEFTYV
;
A
#
# COMPACT_ATOMS: atom_id res chain seq x y z
N MET A 1 -39.31 4.56 -8.46
CA MET A 1 -39.01 3.43 -7.57
C MET A 1 -37.79 3.83 -6.77
N ASN A 2 -37.89 3.73 -5.44
CA ASN A 2 -36.91 3.99 -4.38
C ASN A 2 -35.62 4.74 -4.71
N GLN A 3 -35.55 6.00 -4.29
CA GLN A 3 -34.27 6.62 -3.92
C GLN A 3 -33.74 5.92 -2.65
N PRO A 4 -32.46 5.54 -2.58
CA PRO A 4 -31.89 5.03 -1.35
C PRO A 4 -31.85 6.16 -0.32
N GLN A 5 -32.30 5.86 0.89
CA GLN A 5 -32.19 6.77 2.01
C GLN A 5 -30.73 7.00 2.36
N ASN A 6 -30.42 8.27 2.59
CA ASN A 6 -29.23 8.85 3.18
C ASN A 6 -28.72 8.01 4.38
N ASN A 7 -27.79 7.08 4.16
CA ASN A 7 -26.95 6.52 5.22
C ASN A 7 -25.79 7.50 5.36
N GLN A 8 -25.90 8.48 6.27
CA GLN A 8 -24.77 9.35 6.58
C GLN A 8 -23.71 8.49 7.28
N TYR A 9 -22.52 8.41 6.67
CA TYR A 9 -21.33 7.82 7.29
C TYR A 9 -21.19 8.36 8.72
N GLN A 10 -20.95 7.46 9.68
CA GLN A 10 -20.74 7.81 11.08
C GLN A 10 -19.27 7.56 11.39
N PRO A 11 -18.49 8.60 11.74
CA PRO A 11 -17.08 8.42 11.99
C PRO A 11 -16.80 7.45 13.15
N THR A 12 -15.79 6.62 12.98
CA THR A 12 -15.27 5.70 14.00
C THR A 12 -14.67 6.48 15.17
N ALA A 13 -14.37 5.78 16.28
CA ALA A 13 -13.71 6.41 17.42
C ALA A 13 -12.32 6.95 17.05
N ASP A 14 -11.60 6.24 16.20
CA ASP A 14 -10.24 6.59 15.77
C ASP A 14 -10.26 7.78 14.80
N GLU A 15 -11.22 7.82 13.87
CA GLU A 15 -11.43 8.98 12.99
C GLU A 15 -11.80 10.25 13.76
N GLN A 16 -12.65 10.12 14.79
CA GLN A 16 -12.97 11.24 15.68
C GLN A 16 -11.75 11.71 16.46
N TYR A 17 -10.97 10.77 16.99
CA TYR A 17 -9.72 11.08 17.69
C TYR A 17 -8.72 11.80 16.78
N MET A 18 -8.58 11.35 15.53
CA MET A 18 -7.72 11.99 14.54
C MET A 18 -8.19 13.41 14.19
N LEU A 19 -9.50 13.63 14.03
CA LEU A 19 -10.04 14.98 13.84
C LEU A 19 -9.71 15.90 15.03
N GLU A 20 -9.86 15.40 16.26
CA GLU A 20 -9.53 16.17 17.46
C GLU A 20 -8.04 16.50 17.51
N LEU A 21 -7.18 15.54 17.20
CA LEU A 21 -5.72 15.72 17.13
C LEU A 21 -5.34 16.82 16.13
N VAL A 22 -5.81 16.71 14.89
CA VAL A 22 -5.59 17.71 13.83
C VAL A 22 -6.05 19.10 14.29
N ASN A 23 -7.22 19.19 14.92
CA ASN A 23 -7.75 20.46 15.40
C ASN A 23 -6.98 21.06 16.57
N ARG A 24 -6.45 20.23 17.49
CA ARG A 24 -5.57 20.72 18.58
C ARG A 24 -4.27 21.29 18.00
N MET A 25 -3.64 20.58 17.07
CA MET A 25 -2.45 21.05 16.38
C MET A 25 -2.70 22.37 15.66
N ARG A 26 -3.82 22.51 14.95
CA ARG A 26 -4.17 23.73 14.24
C ARG A 26 -4.38 24.90 15.20
N MET A 27 -5.18 24.72 16.26
CA MET A 27 -5.58 25.84 17.13
C MET A 27 -4.51 26.26 18.13
N ASP A 28 -3.68 25.32 18.59
CA ASP A 28 -2.64 25.56 19.60
C ASP A 28 -1.44 24.61 19.38
N PRO A 29 -0.63 24.86 18.32
CA PRO A 29 0.52 24.00 18.02
C PRO A 29 1.49 23.89 19.20
N GLY A 30 1.74 25.01 19.89
CA GLY A 30 2.64 25.04 21.05
C GLY A 30 2.12 24.21 22.23
N GLY A 31 0.83 24.31 22.55
CA GLY A 31 0.23 23.48 23.59
C GLY A 31 0.14 22.01 23.22
N GLU A 32 0.04 21.67 21.93
CA GLU A 32 0.06 20.27 21.48
C GLU A 32 1.47 19.67 21.50
N LEU A 33 2.51 20.45 21.18
CA LEU A 33 3.90 20.07 21.38
C LEU A 33 4.21 19.76 22.86
N GLU A 34 3.69 20.56 23.79
CA GLU A 34 3.84 20.28 25.23
C GLU A 34 3.19 18.94 25.61
N ARG A 35 2.00 18.63 25.09
CA ARG A 35 1.33 17.34 25.33
C ARG A 35 2.06 16.17 24.72
N LEU A 36 2.60 16.35 23.52
CA LEU A 36 3.41 15.37 22.83
C LEU A 36 4.64 14.98 23.66
N GLN A 37 5.29 15.97 24.28
CA GLN A 37 6.45 15.73 25.17
C GLN A 37 6.10 14.99 26.46
N GLU A 38 4.84 15.05 26.87
CA GLU A 38 4.32 14.31 28.03
C GLU A 38 3.78 12.92 27.66
N ASP A 39 3.73 12.58 26.37
CA ASP A 39 3.26 11.28 25.89
C ASP A 39 4.28 10.18 26.25
N PRO A 40 3.86 9.08 26.89
CA PRO A 40 4.76 7.99 27.28
C PRO A 40 5.47 7.34 26.09
N ASN A 41 4.92 7.45 24.87
CA ASN A 41 5.46 6.85 23.66
C ASN A 41 6.35 7.82 22.85
N VAL A 42 6.53 9.07 23.30
CA VAL A 42 7.25 10.09 22.51
C VAL A 42 8.72 9.74 22.26
N ASN A 43 9.41 9.17 23.25
CA ASN A 43 10.82 8.81 23.08
C ASN A 43 10.99 7.67 22.07
N PHE A 44 10.08 6.69 22.11
CA PHE A 44 10.06 5.61 21.14
C PHE A 44 9.82 6.14 19.72
N ALA A 45 8.85 7.04 19.55
CA ALA A 45 8.57 7.66 18.26
C ALA A 45 9.76 8.50 17.74
N LEU A 46 10.41 9.29 18.61
CA LEU A 46 11.60 10.07 18.24
C LEU A 46 12.76 9.17 17.80
N ASP A 47 13.01 8.07 18.51
CA ASP A 47 14.06 7.11 18.19
C ASP A 47 13.76 6.39 16.87
N TYR A 48 12.50 5.97 16.67
CA TYR A 48 12.05 5.31 15.44
C TYR A 48 12.23 6.20 14.20
N PHE A 49 11.73 7.44 14.25
CA PHE A 49 11.90 8.40 13.17
C PHE A 49 13.30 9.02 13.13
N ASN A 50 14.21 8.66 14.04
CA ASN A 50 15.53 9.28 14.15
C ASN A 50 15.47 10.83 14.21
N VAL A 51 14.50 11.38 14.96
CA VAL A 51 14.27 12.82 15.09
C VAL A 51 14.75 13.32 16.46
N ASP A 52 15.59 14.35 16.48
CA ASP A 52 15.96 15.03 17.73
C ASP A 52 14.82 15.93 18.22
N LEU A 53 14.46 15.77 19.50
CA LEU A 53 13.42 16.57 20.15
C LEU A 53 13.63 18.09 20.05
N ASN A 54 14.87 18.58 19.96
CA ASN A 54 15.18 19.99 19.78
C ASN A 54 14.81 20.49 18.38
N VAL A 55 14.93 19.65 17.35
CA VAL A 55 14.52 19.97 15.97
C VAL A 55 12.99 20.10 15.91
N LEU A 56 12.29 19.12 16.50
CA LEU A 56 10.83 19.14 16.64
C LEU A 56 10.36 20.40 17.38
N ASN A 57 10.99 20.74 18.51
CA ASN A 57 10.70 21.95 19.27
C ASN A 57 10.89 23.23 18.46
N GLN A 58 11.99 23.33 17.72
CA GLN A 58 12.31 24.50 16.93
C GLN A 58 11.26 24.73 15.83
N GLN A 59 10.84 23.69 15.13
CA GLN A 59 9.89 23.81 14.03
C GLN A 59 8.47 24.08 14.50
N TRP A 60 7.99 23.36 15.51
CA TRP A 60 6.65 23.60 16.06
C TRP A 60 6.49 25.00 16.64
N SER A 61 7.58 25.61 17.12
CA SER A 61 7.56 27.01 17.58
C SER A 61 7.33 28.05 16.46
N THR A 62 7.49 27.65 15.20
CA THR A 62 7.26 28.51 14.02
C THR A 62 5.86 28.41 13.45
N LEU A 63 5.07 27.41 13.88
CA LEU A 63 3.71 27.19 13.37
C LEU A 63 2.76 28.30 13.81
N VAL A 64 2.00 28.81 12.84
CA VAL A 64 0.98 29.82 13.08
C VAL A 64 -0.36 29.12 13.33
N PRO A 65 -1.08 29.43 14.43
CA PRO A 65 -2.39 28.84 14.69
C PRO A 65 -3.38 29.07 13.54
N ALA A 66 -4.06 27.99 13.15
CA ALA A 66 -5.13 27.96 12.15
C ALA A 66 -6.48 27.62 12.80
N GLN A 67 -7.56 27.94 12.11
CA GLN A 67 -8.91 27.60 12.58
C GLN A 67 -9.18 26.10 12.48
N ALA A 68 -10.04 25.59 13.37
CA ALA A 68 -10.48 24.20 13.35
C ALA A 68 -11.21 23.84 12.04
N LEU A 69 -11.07 22.57 11.64
CA LEU A 69 -11.74 21.91 10.53
C LEU A 69 -13.00 21.20 11.04
N ALA A 70 -14.05 21.25 10.23
CA ALA A 70 -15.28 20.50 10.43
C ALA A 70 -15.22 19.15 9.69
N TRP A 71 -15.86 18.13 10.26
CA TRP A 71 -16.00 16.85 9.57
C TRP A 71 -16.86 16.96 8.29
N SER A 72 -16.45 16.30 7.22
CA SER A 72 -17.21 16.17 5.96
C SER A 72 -17.35 14.71 5.54
N ASN A 73 -18.59 14.23 5.46
CA ASN A 73 -18.87 12.87 4.99
C ASN A 73 -18.53 12.70 3.51
N GLU A 74 -18.63 13.76 2.72
CA GLU A 74 -18.32 13.70 1.30
C GLU A 74 -16.81 13.56 1.07
N LEU A 75 -15.98 14.31 1.81
CA LEU A 75 -14.53 14.12 1.79
C LEU A 75 -14.14 12.75 2.38
N THR A 76 -14.86 12.28 3.41
CA THR A 76 -14.58 10.94 3.94
C THR A 76 -14.82 9.85 2.90
N ASN A 77 -15.85 9.98 2.07
CA ASN A 77 -16.05 9.03 0.98
C ASN A 77 -14.91 9.07 -0.06
N VAL A 78 -14.34 10.25 -0.31
CA VAL A 78 -13.15 10.40 -1.17
C VAL A 78 -11.94 9.70 -0.54
N ALA A 79 -11.77 9.85 0.77
CA ALA A 79 -10.69 9.23 1.53
C ALA A 79 -10.84 7.69 1.61
N ILE A 80 -12.08 7.19 1.72
CA ILE A 80 -12.38 5.75 1.64
C ILE A 80 -11.98 5.20 0.28
N ASN A 81 -12.36 5.87 -0.81
CA ASN A 81 -11.98 5.45 -2.16
C ASN A 81 -10.45 5.44 -2.33
N ASN A 82 -9.76 6.40 -1.71
CA ASN A 82 -8.29 6.44 -1.71
C ASN A 82 -7.69 5.25 -0.94
N ASN A 83 -8.20 4.97 0.26
CA ASN A 83 -7.73 3.84 1.04
C ASN A 83 -8.00 2.52 0.30
N GLU A 84 -9.19 2.34 -0.29
CA GLU A 84 -9.50 1.17 -1.12
C GLU A 84 -8.53 1.04 -2.31
N PHE A 85 -8.14 2.14 -2.95
CA PHE A 85 -7.12 2.11 -3.99
C PHE A 85 -5.76 1.67 -3.44
N GLN A 86 -5.30 2.27 -2.34
CA GLN A 86 -4.03 1.92 -1.69
C GLN A 86 -4.00 0.45 -1.27
N VAL A 87 -5.10 -0.07 -0.69
CA VAL A 87 -5.27 -1.49 -0.32
C VAL A 87 -5.16 -2.40 -1.55
N ASN A 88 -5.84 -2.05 -2.63
CA ASN A 88 -5.91 -2.89 -3.83
C ASN A 88 -4.61 -2.88 -4.65
N GLN A 89 -3.88 -1.76 -4.64
CA GLN A 89 -2.68 -1.57 -5.45
C GLN A 89 -1.37 -1.73 -4.66
N ASP A 90 -1.42 -1.83 -3.33
CA ASP A 90 -0.24 -1.87 -2.46
C ASP A 90 0.70 -0.67 -2.68
N SER A 91 0.11 0.51 -2.84
CA SER A 91 0.83 1.75 -3.16
C SER A 91 0.82 2.68 -1.97
N THR A 92 1.99 3.25 -1.66
CA THR A 92 2.15 4.40 -0.76
C THR A 92 1.91 5.67 -1.57
N GLY A 93 0.66 6.15 -1.65
CA GLY A 93 0.41 7.35 -2.43
C GLY A 93 -1.04 7.74 -2.69
N HIS A 94 -1.19 8.83 -3.43
CA HIS A 94 -2.46 9.38 -3.85
C HIS A 94 -3.08 8.52 -4.97
N ALA A 95 -4.35 8.16 -4.83
CA ALA A 95 -5.09 7.53 -5.91
C ALA A 95 -5.18 8.49 -7.12
N PRO A 96 -5.12 7.97 -8.35
CA PRO A 96 -5.18 8.77 -9.57
C PRO A 96 -6.46 9.60 -9.65
N ASP A 97 -6.43 10.64 -10.48
CA ASP A 97 -7.57 11.53 -10.76
C ASP A 97 -8.15 12.23 -9.51
N ILE A 98 -7.29 12.61 -8.55
CA ILE A 98 -7.66 13.33 -7.33
C ILE A 98 -8.64 14.48 -7.60
N VAL A 99 -8.40 15.30 -8.63
CA VAL A 99 -9.28 16.41 -9.02
C VAL A 99 -10.70 15.92 -9.30
N GLN A 100 -10.85 14.85 -10.09
CA GLN A 100 -12.15 14.29 -10.44
C GLN A 100 -12.86 13.70 -9.22
N ARG A 101 -12.13 12.99 -8.33
CA ARG A 101 -12.71 12.40 -7.11
C ARG A 101 -13.36 13.45 -6.21
N PHE A 102 -12.72 14.60 -6.07
CA PHE A 102 -13.24 15.69 -5.25
C PHE A 102 -14.33 16.52 -5.94
N GLU A 103 -14.25 16.70 -7.25
CA GLU A 103 -15.34 17.31 -8.05
C GLU A 103 -16.63 16.50 -7.93
N ASP A 104 -16.55 15.17 -8.01
CA ASP A 104 -17.67 14.26 -7.83
C ASP A 104 -18.28 14.36 -6.41
N ALA A 105 -17.45 14.70 -5.42
CA ALA A 105 -17.87 14.97 -4.03
C ALA A 105 -18.44 16.39 -3.82
N GLY A 106 -18.54 17.20 -4.88
CA GLY A 106 -19.09 18.55 -4.86
C GLY A 106 -18.14 19.60 -4.30
N TYR A 107 -16.83 19.35 -4.32
CA TYR A 107 -15.81 20.32 -3.98
C TYR A 107 -15.23 20.99 -5.22
N ASN A 108 -14.85 22.24 -5.08
CA ASN A 108 -14.17 22.96 -6.14
C ASN A 108 -12.66 22.71 -6.02
N TRP A 109 -12.01 22.35 -7.13
CA TRP A 109 -10.65 21.81 -7.13
C TRP A 109 -9.56 22.78 -6.66
N TYR A 110 -9.87 24.08 -6.59
CA TYR A 110 -8.91 25.14 -6.24
C TYR A 110 -8.54 25.23 -4.73
N THR A 111 -9.16 24.44 -3.85
CA THR A 111 -8.91 24.50 -2.39
C THR A 111 -8.97 23.11 -1.76
N LEU A 112 -8.21 22.17 -2.32
CA LEU A 112 -8.17 20.79 -1.86
C LEU A 112 -6.77 20.39 -1.40
N GLY A 113 -6.71 19.37 -0.56
CA GLY A 113 -5.47 18.69 -0.22
C GLY A 113 -5.80 17.25 0.19
N GLU A 114 -4.86 16.35 0.00
CA GLU A 114 -4.94 14.97 0.48
C GLU A 114 -3.63 14.70 1.23
N ASN A 115 -3.71 14.05 2.38
CA ASN A 115 -2.57 13.37 2.99
C ASN A 115 -2.91 11.88 2.94
N ALA A 116 -2.08 11.10 2.25
CA ALA A 116 -2.19 9.65 2.21
C ALA A 116 -1.05 9.04 3.02
N PHE A 117 -1.37 8.02 3.78
CA PHE A 117 -0.44 7.37 4.68
C PHE A 117 -0.66 5.84 4.64
N ALA A 118 0.39 5.08 4.36
CA ALA A 118 0.44 3.62 4.39
C ALA A 118 1.78 3.15 5.02
N ASN A 119 1.89 1.89 5.43
CA ASN A 119 3.11 1.28 5.97
C ASN A 119 3.58 1.80 7.33
N ALA A 120 2.63 2.05 8.25
CA ALA A 120 2.96 2.31 9.64
C ALA A 120 2.50 1.16 10.54
N LEU A 121 3.48 0.50 11.18
CA LEU A 121 3.48 -0.27 12.43
C LEU A 121 2.64 0.27 13.64
N PHE A 122 1.61 1.09 13.45
CA PHE A 122 1.42 2.26 14.33
C PHE A 122 0.09 2.44 15.07
N VAL A 123 -0.83 1.46 15.09
CA VAL A 123 -2.03 1.64 15.94
C VAL A 123 -1.73 1.46 17.45
N LEU A 124 -0.54 0.97 17.83
CA LEU A 124 -0.21 0.79 19.25
C LEU A 124 0.36 2.04 19.96
N PHE A 125 0.86 3.06 19.26
CA PHE A 125 1.61 4.18 19.88
C PHE A 125 0.85 5.51 20.01
N GLY A 126 -0.32 5.64 19.40
CA GLY A 126 -1.21 6.79 19.60
C GLY A 126 -0.68 8.14 19.08
N HIS A 127 -0.95 9.21 19.84
CA HIS A 127 -0.72 10.63 19.49
C HIS A 127 0.69 10.92 18.92
N ALA A 128 1.74 10.31 19.50
CA ALA A 128 3.10 10.78 19.30
C ALA A 128 3.69 10.50 17.91
N ALA A 129 3.36 9.34 17.36
CA ALA A 129 3.79 8.94 16.03
C ALA A 129 3.24 9.86 14.95
N PHE A 130 1.92 10.07 14.96
CA PHE A 130 1.23 10.93 14.02
C PHE A 130 1.74 12.37 14.03
N ALA A 131 2.09 12.89 15.21
CA ALA A 131 2.58 14.26 15.33
C ALA A 131 3.99 14.47 14.75
N ILE A 132 4.84 13.45 14.79
CA ILE A 132 6.24 13.51 14.37
C ILE A 132 6.38 13.24 12.86
N ASP A 133 5.64 12.25 12.37
CA ASP A 133 5.70 11.76 10.98
C ASP A 133 5.35 12.82 9.93
N TRP A 134 4.39 13.71 10.21
CA TRP A 134 3.88 14.67 9.21
C TRP A 134 4.86 15.72 8.69
N GLY A 135 6.10 15.73 9.16
CA GLY A 135 7.17 16.40 8.43
C GLY A 135 8.46 15.63 8.34
N TYR A 136 8.47 14.31 8.54
CA TYR A 136 9.68 13.50 8.53
C TYR A 136 10.22 13.32 7.11
N ASN A 137 11.53 13.51 6.91
CA ASN A 137 12.21 13.17 5.66
C ASN A 137 12.66 11.70 5.66
N PRO A 138 12.31 10.91 4.63
CA PRO A 138 12.73 9.52 4.50
C PRO A 138 14.25 9.32 4.42
N ASP A 139 15.01 10.35 4.03
CA ASP A 139 16.48 10.32 3.91
C ASP A 139 17.23 10.45 5.26
N GLY A 140 16.50 10.56 6.37
CA GLY A 140 17.07 10.68 7.71
C GLY A 140 17.62 12.07 8.04
N SER A 141 17.36 13.09 7.22
CA SER A 141 17.77 14.48 7.49
C SER A 141 16.92 15.19 8.57
N GLY A 142 15.98 14.47 9.19
CA GLY A 142 15.11 14.95 10.25
C GLY A 142 13.77 15.43 9.71
N ILE A 143 13.11 16.37 10.40
CA ILE A 143 11.84 16.91 9.95
C ILE A 143 12.07 18.07 8.96
N GLN A 144 11.40 18.09 7.81
CA GLN A 144 11.38 19.19 6.84
C GLN A 144 10.46 20.33 7.32
N PRO A 145 10.94 21.60 7.30
CA PRO A 145 10.12 22.76 7.66
C PRO A 145 8.86 22.96 6.79
N ASP A 146 8.94 22.57 5.52
CA ASP A 146 7.96 22.85 4.46
C ASP A 146 7.32 21.56 3.90
N HIS A 147 7.19 20.50 4.71
CA HIS A 147 6.65 19.21 4.27
C HIS A 147 5.16 19.28 3.87
N GLY A 148 4.80 18.68 2.72
CA GLY A 148 3.45 18.73 2.15
C GLY A 148 2.34 18.33 3.12
N HIS A 149 2.52 17.24 3.88
CA HIS A 149 1.53 16.79 4.87
C HIS A 149 1.25 17.82 5.97
N ARG A 150 2.31 18.43 6.53
CA ARG A 150 2.21 19.48 7.56
C ARG A 150 1.57 20.74 7.00
N ASN A 151 1.91 21.11 5.77
CA ASN A 151 1.34 22.27 5.09
C ASN A 151 -0.17 22.10 4.89
N ASN A 152 -0.63 20.92 4.46
CA ASN A 152 -2.06 20.62 4.35
C ASN A 152 -2.77 20.76 5.71
N ILE A 153 -2.21 20.18 6.77
CA ILE A 153 -2.79 20.25 8.11
C ILE A 153 -2.85 21.67 8.65
N MET A 154 -1.88 22.53 8.35
CA MET A 154 -1.85 23.91 8.85
C MET A 154 -2.49 24.91 7.89
N ASN A 155 -2.96 24.48 6.72
CA ASN A 155 -3.53 25.35 5.71
C ASN A 155 -4.78 26.07 6.24
N ASN A 156 -4.72 27.40 6.27
CA ASN A 156 -5.78 28.24 6.80
C ASN A 156 -6.94 28.44 5.81
N ASN A 157 -6.87 27.85 4.60
CA ASN A 157 -7.93 27.87 3.59
C ASN A 157 -8.91 26.71 3.75
N PHE A 158 -8.50 25.60 4.37
CA PHE A 158 -9.39 24.47 4.60
C PHE A 158 -10.40 24.76 5.70
N ARG A 159 -11.63 24.29 5.51
CA ARG A 159 -12.76 24.41 6.44
C ARG A 159 -13.30 23.06 6.85
N GLU A 160 -13.12 22.07 5.99
CA GLU A 160 -13.63 20.74 6.15
C GLU A 160 -12.49 19.72 6.00
N ILE A 161 -12.65 18.57 6.66
CA ILE A 161 -11.78 17.42 6.54
C ILE A 161 -12.64 16.14 6.49
N GLY A 162 -12.28 15.23 5.59
CA GLY A 162 -12.70 13.84 5.60
C GLY A 162 -11.53 12.97 6.04
N ILE A 163 -11.79 11.98 6.87
CA ILE A 163 -10.77 11.04 7.34
C ILE A 163 -11.30 9.64 7.10
N SER A 164 -10.45 8.77 6.57
CA SER A 164 -10.68 7.34 6.47
C SER A 164 -9.49 6.61 7.08
N ILE A 165 -9.76 5.68 7.99
CA ILE A 165 -8.75 4.84 8.64
C ILE A 165 -9.12 3.39 8.40
N ILE A 166 -8.22 2.62 7.78
CA ILE A 166 -8.33 1.16 7.77
C ILE A 166 -7.32 0.61 8.76
N PRO A 167 -7.78 0.03 9.89
CA PRO A 167 -6.91 -0.62 10.86
C PRO A 167 -6.13 -1.78 10.26
N GLU A 168 -4.95 -2.01 10.81
CA GLU A 168 -4.07 -3.13 10.48
C GLU A 168 -4.75 -4.52 10.66
N ASP A 169 -5.75 -4.62 11.53
CA ASP A 169 -6.50 -5.83 11.85
C ASP A 169 -7.95 -5.82 11.35
N ASP A 170 -8.31 -4.89 10.45
CA ASP A 170 -9.67 -4.76 9.91
C ASP A 170 -10.12 -6.05 9.23
N PRO A 171 -11.22 -6.67 9.70
CA PRO A 171 -11.66 -7.96 9.19
C PRO A 171 -12.24 -7.90 7.77
N ASN A 172 -12.50 -6.71 7.21
CA ASN A 172 -13.12 -6.51 5.90
C ASN A 172 -12.11 -6.16 4.81
N THR A 173 -10.83 -6.01 5.15
CA THR A 173 -9.82 -5.53 4.22
C THR A 173 -8.52 -6.29 4.41
N ASP A 174 -7.92 -6.74 3.32
CA ASP A 174 -6.63 -7.43 3.35
C ASP A 174 -5.48 -6.43 3.26
N VAL A 175 -5.45 -5.40 4.12
CA VAL A 175 -4.38 -4.37 4.06
C VAL A 175 -3.15 -4.74 4.85
N GLY A 176 -3.31 -5.43 5.98
CA GLY A 176 -2.19 -5.90 6.77
C GLY A 176 -1.34 -4.77 7.37
N GLU A 177 -1.71 -3.52 7.14
CA GLU A 177 -1.05 -2.32 7.58
C GLU A 177 -2.11 -1.26 7.88
N LEU A 178 -1.76 -0.28 8.71
CA LEU A 178 -2.61 0.87 8.95
C LEU A 178 -2.58 1.81 7.74
N VAL A 179 -3.74 2.00 7.10
CA VAL A 179 -3.89 2.97 6.00
C VAL A 179 -4.77 4.12 6.43
N ILE A 180 -4.27 5.34 6.27
CA ILE A 180 -4.98 6.56 6.67
C ILE A 180 -4.95 7.55 5.51
N THR A 181 -6.13 8.05 5.14
CA THR A 181 -6.25 9.19 4.22
C THR A 181 -6.99 10.33 4.92
N GLN A 182 -6.46 11.53 4.75
CA GLN A 182 -7.07 12.78 5.19
C GLN A 182 -7.28 13.69 3.99
N ASP A 183 -8.54 13.94 3.64
CA ASP A 183 -8.92 14.84 2.57
C ASP A 183 -9.38 16.16 3.13
N PHE A 184 -8.85 17.26 2.62
CA PHE A 184 -9.10 18.61 3.07
C PHE A 184 -9.83 19.40 2.01
N GLY A 185 -10.77 20.25 2.42
CA GLY A 185 -11.54 21.04 1.48
C GLY A 185 -12.18 22.29 2.06
N ASN A 186 -12.70 23.12 1.16
CA ASN A 186 -13.51 24.28 1.51
C ASN A 186 -14.63 24.50 0.48
N ARG A 187 -15.87 24.54 0.95
CA ARG A 187 -17.08 24.79 0.14
C ARG A 187 -17.52 26.26 0.06
N LEU A 188 -16.81 27.17 0.71
CA LEU A 188 -17.19 28.58 0.69
C LEU A 188 -17.09 29.15 -0.72
N ASP A 189 -18.23 29.60 -1.23
CA ASP A 189 -18.33 30.45 -2.40
C ASP A 189 -17.70 31.81 -2.06
N PHE A 190 -16.43 32.01 -2.41
CA PHE A 190 -15.68 33.23 -2.09
C PHE A 190 -16.19 34.41 -2.94
N GLY A 191 -17.35 34.96 -2.58
CA GLY A 191 -18.03 35.99 -3.38
C GLY A 191 -17.11 37.12 -3.88
N ASN A 192 -17.17 37.37 -5.19
CA ASN A 192 -16.82 38.56 -6.02
C ASN A 192 -15.63 39.49 -5.69
N SER A 193 -14.78 39.24 -4.69
CA SER A 193 -13.77 40.22 -4.22
C SER A 193 -12.39 39.62 -3.94
N TRP A 194 -12.01 38.57 -4.67
CA TRP A 194 -10.72 37.90 -4.53
C TRP A 194 -10.10 37.66 -5.91
N LEU A 195 -8.77 37.80 -6.00
CA LEU A 195 -7.98 37.13 -7.03
C LEU A 195 -7.57 35.78 -6.43
N LEU A 196 -8.14 34.68 -6.92
CA LEU A 196 -7.82 33.32 -6.45
C LEU A 196 -6.70 32.72 -7.29
N GLY A 197 -5.61 32.36 -6.61
CA GLY A 197 -4.70 31.25 -6.93
C GLY A 197 -4.09 31.24 -8.32
N VAL A 198 -2.84 31.70 -8.44
CA VAL A 198 -1.99 31.29 -9.55
C VAL A 198 -1.29 29.99 -9.14
N ALA A 199 -1.74 28.87 -9.72
CA ALA A 199 -1.05 27.59 -9.68
C ALA A 199 -0.09 27.53 -10.88
N PHE A 200 1.12 27.02 -10.64
CA PHE A 200 2.12 26.77 -11.68
C PHE A 200 2.07 25.27 -12.01
N ASP A 201 2.16 24.95 -13.30
CA ASP A 201 2.30 23.56 -13.79
C ASP A 201 3.77 23.40 -14.15
N ASP A 202 4.53 22.57 -13.42
CA ASP A 202 5.92 22.31 -13.74
C ASP A 202 6.02 21.17 -14.75
N GLY A 203 6.24 21.53 -16.01
CA GLY A 203 6.63 20.57 -17.05
C GLY A 203 8.06 20.01 -16.89
N ILE A 204 8.59 19.88 -15.68
CA ILE A 204 9.94 19.36 -15.42
C ILE A 204 9.85 17.99 -14.74
N ILE A 205 10.13 16.98 -15.54
CA ILE A 205 10.40 15.59 -15.15
C ILE A 205 11.74 15.53 -14.40
N ASP A 206 11.72 15.67 -13.07
CA ASP A 206 12.71 15.09 -12.13
C ASP A 206 12.20 15.19 -10.67
N ASP A 207 11.93 14.03 -10.06
CA ASP A 207 11.62 13.70 -8.65
C ASP A 207 10.31 14.21 -7.96
N ASP A 208 9.34 13.29 -7.85
CA ASP A 208 8.39 13.06 -6.76
C ASP A 208 7.70 14.25 -6.05
N PHE A 209 6.84 15.01 -6.73
CA PHE A 209 5.77 15.77 -6.05
C PHE A 209 4.50 15.88 -6.92
N TYR A 210 3.62 14.88 -6.86
CA TYR A 210 2.24 15.05 -7.34
C TYR A 210 1.39 15.74 -6.26
N THR A 211 1.64 17.04 -6.01
CA THR A 211 0.69 17.88 -5.28
C THR A 211 0.17 18.97 -6.22
N SER A 212 -1.05 18.78 -6.73
CA SER A 212 -1.77 19.85 -7.42
C SER A 212 -2.03 20.99 -6.43
N GLY A 213 -1.16 22.00 -6.38
CA GLY A 213 -1.34 23.15 -5.49
C GLY A 213 -0.09 23.82 -4.92
N GLU A 214 1.12 23.34 -5.22
CA GLU A 214 2.34 24.01 -4.77
C GLU A 214 2.75 25.14 -5.73
N GLY A 215 2.69 26.39 -5.26
CA GLY A 215 3.31 27.51 -5.94
C GLY A 215 4.79 27.61 -5.56
N LEU A 216 5.65 28.01 -6.50
CA LEU A 216 7.10 28.21 -6.30
C LEU A 216 7.39 29.23 -5.19
N ALA A 217 8.23 28.88 -4.20
CA ALA A 217 8.65 29.81 -3.16
C ALA A 217 9.57 30.92 -3.72
N GLY A 218 9.41 32.17 -3.24
CA GLY A 218 10.30 33.29 -3.61
C GLY A 218 9.80 34.22 -4.72
N ILE A 219 8.54 34.09 -5.15
CA ILE A 219 7.92 35.01 -6.12
C ILE A 219 7.10 36.10 -5.41
N ASP A 220 7.35 37.36 -5.78
CA ASP A 220 6.55 38.51 -5.42
C ASP A 220 5.40 38.70 -6.42
N VAL A 221 4.16 38.76 -5.93
CA VAL A 221 2.98 39.04 -6.76
C VAL A 221 2.44 40.44 -6.44
N THR A 222 2.45 41.33 -7.43
CA THR A 222 1.99 42.72 -7.28
C THR A 222 0.83 43.02 -8.22
N ALA A 223 -0.33 43.39 -7.69
CA ALA A 223 -1.50 43.80 -8.46
C ALA A 223 -1.71 45.32 -8.38
N VAL A 224 -1.78 45.99 -9.53
CA VAL A 224 -2.01 47.44 -9.64
C VAL A 224 -3.32 47.72 -10.37
N ASN A 225 -4.28 48.35 -9.69
CA ASN A 225 -5.56 48.71 -10.30
C ASN A 225 -5.33 49.72 -11.44
N THR A 226 -5.73 49.36 -12.65
CA THR A 226 -5.48 50.15 -13.88
C THR A 226 -6.25 51.48 -13.92
N ALA A 227 -7.35 51.58 -13.15
CA ALA A 227 -8.19 52.78 -13.10
C ALA A 227 -7.81 53.73 -11.97
N THR A 228 -7.43 53.20 -10.79
CA THR A 228 -7.12 54.01 -9.60
C THR A 228 -5.63 54.14 -9.32
N GLY A 229 -4.80 53.24 -9.85
CA GLY A 229 -3.37 53.14 -9.57
C GLY A 229 -3.04 52.52 -8.21
N ASP A 230 -4.03 52.01 -7.48
CA ASP A 230 -3.81 51.36 -6.18
C ASP A 230 -3.03 50.05 -6.37
N SER A 231 -1.92 49.90 -5.66
CA SER A 231 -1.04 48.74 -5.73
C SER A 231 -1.11 47.91 -4.45
N PHE A 232 -1.09 46.59 -4.63
CA PHE A 232 -1.09 45.59 -3.58
C PHE A 232 0.02 44.60 -3.93
N THR A 233 0.80 44.16 -2.95
CA THR A 233 1.85 43.14 -3.15
C THR A 233 1.69 42.07 -2.09
N THR A 234 1.79 40.80 -2.49
CA THR A 234 1.89 39.66 -1.60
C THR A 234 3.11 38.81 -1.94
N THR A 235 3.69 38.23 -0.89
CA THR A 235 4.79 37.26 -0.96
C THR A 235 4.41 35.97 -0.23
N THR A 236 3.21 35.90 0.35
CA THR A 236 2.79 34.79 1.20
C THR A 236 2.35 33.63 0.33
N TRP A 237 3.10 32.54 0.53
CA TRP A 237 2.88 31.20 0.04
C TRP A 237 1.90 30.50 0.98
N ASP A 238 0.80 29.99 0.42
CA ASP A 238 -0.10 29.03 1.05
C ASP A 238 -0.31 27.88 0.06
N ALA A 239 -0.54 26.66 0.55
CA ALA A 239 -0.93 25.54 -0.33
C ALA A 239 -2.25 25.91 -1.06
N GLY A 240 -2.18 25.96 -2.40
CA GLY A 240 -3.20 26.53 -3.28
C GLY A 240 -2.79 27.81 -4.05
N GLY A 241 -1.54 28.28 -3.91
CA GLY A 241 -0.95 29.38 -4.69
C GLY A 241 -1.05 30.78 -4.05
N TYR A 242 -0.72 31.82 -4.82
CA TYR A 242 -0.70 33.22 -4.34
C TYR A 242 -2.11 33.83 -4.25
N GLN A 243 -2.45 34.43 -3.12
CA GLN A 243 -3.79 35.00 -2.88
C GLN A 243 -3.76 36.49 -2.52
N MET A 244 -4.68 37.26 -3.11
CA MET A 244 -4.83 38.70 -2.86
C MET A 244 -6.30 39.13 -2.81
N GLN A 245 -6.69 39.81 -1.73
CA GLN A 245 -8.02 40.41 -1.62
C GLN A 245 -8.05 41.77 -2.31
N LEU A 246 -8.78 41.88 -3.41
CA LEU A 246 -8.86 43.07 -4.25
C LEU A 246 -10.31 43.52 -4.44
N ALA A 247 -10.54 44.82 -4.55
CA ALA A 247 -11.86 45.33 -4.94
C ALA A 247 -12.17 44.97 -6.41
N ALA A 248 -13.46 44.95 -6.79
CA ALA A 248 -13.83 44.75 -8.19
C ALA A 248 -13.20 45.83 -9.09
N GLY A 249 -12.56 45.40 -10.18
CA GLY A 249 -11.82 46.27 -11.07
C GLY A 249 -10.82 45.52 -11.95
N THR A 250 -10.15 46.22 -12.86
CA THR A 250 -9.11 45.67 -13.72
C THR A 250 -7.73 46.03 -13.16
N TYR A 251 -6.86 45.04 -13.02
CA TYR A 251 -5.54 45.13 -12.40
C TYR A 251 -4.47 44.65 -13.36
N ASP A 252 -3.33 45.34 -13.42
CA ASP A 252 -2.10 44.77 -13.97
C ASP A 252 -1.40 44.01 -12.84
N VAL A 253 -1.32 42.69 -12.95
CA VAL A 253 -0.70 41.77 -11.99
C VAL A 253 0.68 41.37 -12.50
N THR A 254 1.70 41.66 -11.71
CA THR A 254 3.09 41.36 -11.97
C THR A 254 3.55 40.22 -11.07
N PHE A 255 4.13 39.19 -11.66
CA PHE A 255 4.88 38.16 -10.93
C PHE A 255 6.36 38.49 -11.11
N SER A 256 7.16 38.38 -10.05
CA SER A 256 8.60 38.60 -10.13
C SER A 256 9.36 37.72 -9.14
N GLY A 257 10.38 37.02 -9.61
CA GLY A 257 11.22 36.12 -8.80
C GLY A 257 12.27 35.45 -9.67
N ASP A 258 13.17 34.67 -9.07
CA ASP A 258 14.20 33.87 -9.76
C ASP A 258 13.65 32.44 -9.88
N TRP A 259 12.86 32.18 -10.93
CA TRP A 259 12.02 30.97 -11.00
C TRP A 259 12.78 29.74 -11.49
N ASP A 260 13.90 29.94 -12.17
CA ASP A 260 14.79 28.88 -12.67
C ASP A 260 16.11 28.77 -11.88
N ASN A 261 16.26 29.59 -10.82
CA ASN A 261 17.38 29.61 -9.90
C ASN A 261 18.73 29.91 -10.60
N ASP A 262 18.71 30.71 -11.66
CA ASP A 262 19.90 31.12 -12.42
C ASP A 262 20.65 32.31 -11.78
N GLY A 263 20.07 32.92 -10.75
CA GLY A 263 20.60 34.09 -10.05
C GLY A 263 20.12 35.43 -10.61
N HIS A 264 19.15 35.44 -11.53
CA HIS A 264 18.49 36.60 -12.10
C HIS A 264 17.00 36.65 -11.74
N ILE A 265 16.46 37.88 -11.63
CA ILE A 265 15.05 38.07 -11.33
C ILE A 265 14.29 38.18 -12.65
N ASP A 266 13.37 37.25 -12.88
CA ASP A 266 12.39 37.28 -13.95
C ASP A 266 11.14 38.06 -13.55
N SER A 267 10.41 38.54 -14.55
CA SER A 267 9.13 39.19 -14.31
C SER A 267 8.19 39.14 -15.51
N VAL A 268 6.91 38.85 -15.23
CA VAL A 268 5.82 38.87 -16.21
C VAL A 268 4.65 39.72 -15.69
N ILE A 269 3.94 40.40 -16.59
CA ILE A 269 2.80 41.27 -16.24
C ILE A 269 1.57 40.88 -17.06
N HIS A 270 0.43 40.69 -16.39
CA HIS A 270 -0.86 40.37 -17.02
C HIS A 270 -1.97 41.26 -16.53
N GLN A 271 -3.00 41.48 -17.35
CA GLN A 271 -4.14 42.29 -16.97
C GLN A 271 -5.35 41.41 -16.60
N VAL A 272 -5.84 41.54 -15.37
CA VAL A 272 -6.93 40.72 -14.80
C VAL A 272 -8.10 41.58 -14.37
N THR A 273 -9.34 41.19 -14.68
CA THR A 273 -10.55 41.89 -14.22
C THR A 273 -11.29 41.06 -13.17
N ILE A 274 -11.43 41.60 -11.96
CA ILE A 274 -12.03 40.92 -10.81
C ILE A 274 -13.56 41.02 -10.86
N GLY A 275 -14.24 39.86 -10.87
CA GLY A 275 -15.71 39.76 -10.83
C GLY A 275 -16.37 38.57 -11.56
N SER A 276 -15.62 37.56 -12.03
CA SER A 276 -16.17 36.40 -12.76
C SER A 276 -15.37 35.11 -12.54
N GLY A 277 -15.23 34.67 -11.28
CA GLY A 277 -14.61 33.38 -10.93
C GLY A 277 -13.06 33.38 -10.89
N ASN A 278 -12.51 32.21 -10.53
CA ASN A 278 -11.09 31.94 -10.37
C ASN A 278 -10.36 31.92 -11.73
N VAL A 279 -9.04 32.14 -11.73
CA VAL A 279 -8.25 32.17 -12.97
C VAL A 279 -6.96 31.37 -12.81
N LYS A 280 -6.73 30.34 -13.65
CA LYS A 280 -5.50 29.52 -13.69
C LYS A 280 -4.49 30.16 -14.66
N LEU A 281 -3.21 30.25 -14.30
CA LEU A 281 -2.13 30.56 -15.26
C LEU A 281 -1.52 29.25 -15.76
N ASP A 282 -1.56 29.01 -17.05
CA ASP A 282 -0.87 27.89 -17.69
C ASP A 282 0.56 28.33 -18.07
N LEU A 283 1.57 27.65 -17.54
CA LEU A 283 2.98 27.97 -17.75
C LEU A 283 3.55 27.47 -19.08
N GLU A 284 2.90 26.51 -19.74
CA GLU A 284 3.30 26.09 -21.08
C GLU A 284 2.81 27.08 -22.14
N THR A 285 1.65 27.71 -21.89
CA THR A 285 0.95 28.52 -22.90
C THR A 285 0.93 30.02 -22.59
N ASP A 286 1.35 30.45 -21.41
CA ASP A 286 1.29 31.84 -20.91
C ASP A 286 -0.15 32.44 -20.90
N GLU A 287 -1.19 31.61 -20.89
CA GLU A 287 -2.60 32.04 -20.91
C GLU A 287 -3.33 31.81 -19.57
N LEU A 288 -4.27 32.71 -19.28
CA LEU A 288 -5.16 32.61 -18.13
C LEU A 288 -6.47 31.89 -18.52
N ILE A 289 -6.78 30.76 -17.89
CA ILE A 289 -8.03 30.02 -18.12
C ILE A 289 -9.03 30.40 -17.01
N ILE A 290 -10.22 30.87 -17.41
CA ILE A 290 -11.34 31.14 -16.51
C ILE A 290 -12.06 29.82 -16.23
N ALA A 291 -12.29 29.51 -14.94
CA ALA A 291 -13.07 28.34 -14.54
C ALA A 291 -14.46 28.31 -15.24
N PRO A 292 -14.83 27.25 -15.97
CA PRO A 292 -16.18 27.17 -16.54
C PRO A 292 -17.22 26.97 -15.43
N GLU A 293 -18.40 27.59 -15.57
CA GLU A 293 -19.56 27.28 -14.71
C GLU A 293 -19.99 25.82 -14.95
N PRO A 294 -20.44 25.07 -13.91
CA PRO A 294 -20.82 23.67 -14.06
C PRO A 294 -21.96 23.54 -15.08
N GLU A 295 -21.75 22.70 -16.10
CA GLU A 295 -22.78 22.48 -17.12
C GLU A 295 -24.01 21.79 -16.52
N PRO A 296 -25.23 22.24 -16.81
CA PRO A 296 -26.43 21.53 -16.40
C PRO A 296 -26.52 20.18 -17.14
N GLU A 297 -26.91 19.13 -16.40
CA GLU A 297 -27.04 17.76 -16.94
C GLU A 297 -27.77 17.73 -18.30
N PRO A 298 -27.27 16.92 -19.27
CA PRO A 298 -27.86 16.87 -20.60
C PRO A 298 -29.26 16.25 -20.54
N GLU A 299 -30.25 16.94 -21.13
CA GLU A 299 -31.59 16.37 -21.30
C GLU A 299 -31.52 15.11 -22.19
N PRO A 300 -32.35 14.08 -21.91
CA PRO A 300 -32.33 12.82 -22.64
C PRO A 300 -32.64 13.04 -24.13
N THR A 301 -31.78 12.50 -24.99
CA THR A 301 -31.89 12.60 -26.44
C THR A 301 -33.16 11.90 -26.96
N PRO A 302 -33.90 12.51 -27.92
CA PRO A 302 -35.07 11.88 -28.52
C PRO A 302 -34.66 10.78 -29.50
N GLU A 303 -35.41 9.68 -29.51
CA GLU A 303 -35.23 8.54 -30.42
C GLU A 303 -35.20 8.98 -31.90
N PRO A 304 -34.36 8.35 -32.75
CA PRO A 304 -34.23 8.72 -34.16
C PRO A 304 -35.48 8.31 -34.96
N GLU A 305 -35.95 9.21 -35.82
CA GLU A 305 -37.02 8.92 -36.79
C GLU A 305 -36.60 7.83 -37.80
N PRO A 306 -37.53 6.99 -38.27
CA PRO A 306 -37.21 5.90 -39.18
C PRO A 306 -36.85 6.40 -40.58
N THR A 307 -35.75 5.89 -41.12
CA THR A 307 -35.29 6.12 -42.49
C THR A 307 -36.20 5.42 -43.52
N PRO A 308 -36.34 5.94 -44.76
CA PRO A 308 -37.18 5.33 -45.79
C PRO A 308 -36.49 4.13 -46.45
N GLU A 309 -37.29 3.13 -46.82
CA GLU A 309 -36.87 1.91 -47.53
C GLU A 309 -36.19 2.20 -48.88
N PRO A 310 -35.16 1.43 -49.27
CA PRO A 310 -34.54 1.54 -50.59
C PRO A 310 -35.37 0.81 -51.67
N GLU A 311 -35.41 1.39 -52.88
CA GLU A 311 -35.99 0.76 -54.09
C GLU A 311 -35.17 -0.47 -54.53
N PRO A 312 -35.80 -1.48 -55.18
CA PRO A 312 -35.11 -2.71 -55.56
C PRO A 312 -34.27 -2.54 -56.83
N GLU A 313 -32.98 -2.91 -56.75
CA GLU A 313 -32.10 -3.09 -57.91
C GLU A 313 -32.40 -4.42 -58.65
N PRO A 314 -32.16 -4.49 -59.99
CA PRO A 314 -32.43 -5.69 -60.78
C PRO A 314 -31.36 -6.77 -60.60
N GLU A 315 -31.79 -8.04 -60.63
CA GLU A 315 -30.98 -9.26 -60.51
C GLU A 315 -29.83 -9.35 -61.54
N PRO A 316 -28.62 -9.78 -61.15
CA PRO A 316 -27.55 -10.12 -62.10
C PRO A 316 -27.68 -11.56 -62.63
N GLU A 317 -27.28 -11.76 -63.88
CA GLU A 317 -27.17 -13.07 -64.55
C GLU A 317 -26.07 -13.95 -63.91
N PRO A 318 -26.15 -15.30 -64.00
CA PRO A 318 -25.20 -16.19 -63.33
C PRO A 318 -23.88 -16.31 -64.11
N GLU A 319 -22.77 -15.99 -63.44
CA GLU A 319 -21.40 -16.31 -63.89
C GLU A 319 -20.99 -17.74 -63.47
N PRO A 320 -20.08 -18.41 -64.21
CA PRO A 320 -19.71 -19.80 -63.97
C PRO A 320 -18.76 -19.97 -62.77
N GLU A 321 -18.90 -21.09 -62.07
CA GLU A 321 -18.11 -21.50 -60.89
C GLU A 321 -16.58 -21.50 -61.16
N PRO A 322 -15.76 -20.87 -60.29
CA PRO A 322 -14.31 -21.05 -60.30
C PRO A 322 -13.87 -22.30 -59.52
N GLU A 323 -12.77 -22.91 -59.96
CA GLU A 323 -12.09 -24.06 -59.34
C GLU A 323 -11.59 -23.74 -57.91
N PRO A 324 -11.43 -24.74 -57.01
CA PRO A 324 -11.07 -24.49 -55.62
C PRO A 324 -9.65 -23.92 -55.51
N GLU A 325 -9.54 -22.74 -54.90
CA GLU A 325 -8.27 -22.15 -54.47
C GLU A 325 -7.66 -22.95 -53.31
N PRO A 326 -6.32 -23.05 -53.22
CA PRO A 326 -5.66 -23.65 -52.07
C PRO A 326 -5.97 -22.84 -50.79
N GLU A 327 -6.11 -23.54 -49.66
CA GLU A 327 -6.30 -22.91 -48.34
C GLU A 327 -5.28 -21.79 -48.11
N PRO A 328 -5.70 -20.59 -47.67
CA PRO A 328 -4.76 -19.54 -47.33
C PRO A 328 -3.89 -20.01 -46.16
N GLU A 329 -2.57 -19.91 -46.32
CA GLU A 329 -1.64 -19.98 -45.19
C GLU A 329 -2.04 -18.88 -44.17
N PRO A 330 -1.95 -19.16 -42.85
CA PRO A 330 -2.29 -18.17 -41.84
C PRO A 330 -1.43 -16.90 -42.06
N PRO A 331 -2.01 -15.70 -41.94
CA PRO A 331 -1.29 -14.48 -42.19
C PRO A 331 -0.13 -14.36 -41.20
N THR A 332 1.10 -14.38 -41.69
CA THR A 332 2.27 -13.91 -40.92
C THR A 332 2.15 -12.40 -40.81
N ALA A 333 1.85 -11.91 -39.61
CA ALA A 333 1.76 -10.49 -39.30
C ALA A 333 3.12 -9.79 -39.47
N ASP A 334 3.09 -8.60 -40.06
CA ASP A 334 4.21 -7.65 -40.10
C ASP A 334 3.87 -6.52 -39.11
N ASP A 335 4.85 -6.17 -38.27
CA ASP A 335 5.03 -4.97 -37.44
C ASP A 335 3.75 -4.34 -36.81
N ASN A 336 3.50 -4.62 -35.52
CA ASN A 336 2.49 -3.99 -34.66
C ASN A 336 1.00 -4.36 -34.90
N SER A 337 0.72 -5.60 -35.33
CA SER A 337 -0.62 -6.03 -35.77
C SER A 337 -1.50 -6.60 -34.64
N LEU A 338 -2.79 -6.27 -34.67
CA LEU A 338 -3.82 -6.86 -33.81
C LEU A 338 -4.33 -8.18 -34.41
N VAL A 339 -4.06 -9.31 -33.76
CA VAL A 339 -4.57 -10.64 -34.12
C VAL A 339 -5.86 -10.94 -33.33
N LYS A 340 -6.88 -11.51 -34.00
CA LYS A 340 -8.20 -11.77 -33.40
C LYS A 340 -8.72 -13.15 -33.78
N GLY A 341 -9.15 -13.90 -32.78
CA GLY A 341 -9.97 -15.10 -32.88
C GLY A 341 -11.46 -14.80 -33.10
N THR A 342 -12.25 -15.83 -32.87
CA THR A 342 -13.67 -15.95 -33.21
C THR A 342 -14.49 -16.19 -31.93
N ILE A 343 -15.45 -17.11 -31.94
CA ILE A 343 -16.21 -17.51 -30.74
C ILE A 343 -16.10 -19.03 -30.51
N LEU A 344 -15.15 -19.64 -31.19
CA LEU A 344 -14.84 -21.06 -31.23
C LEU A 344 -13.37 -21.19 -30.86
N ASP A 345 -12.95 -22.40 -30.51
CA ASP A 345 -11.56 -22.73 -30.25
C ASP A 345 -10.66 -22.34 -31.44
N ASP A 346 -9.77 -21.39 -31.21
CA ASP A 346 -8.83 -20.86 -32.18
C ASP A 346 -7.38 -21.23 -31.86
N ASN A 347 -6.53 -21.22 -32.89
CA ASN A 347 -5.08 -21.32 -32.73
C ASN A 347 -4.45 -20.07 -33.36
N LEU A 348 -4.01 -19.15 -32.51
CA LEU A 348 -3.53 -17.82 -32.88
C LEU A 348 -2.03 -17.75 -32.65
N LEU A 349 -1.29 -17.41 -33.72
CA LEU A 349 0.16 -17.30 -33.69
C LEU A 349 0.59 -15.85 -33.93
N GLY A 350 1.48 -15.38 -33.07
CA GLY A 350 2.22 -14.13 -33.18
C GLY A 350 3.57 -14.31 -33.86
N GLY A 351 4.52 -13.46 -33.50
CA GLY A 351 5.90 -13.42 -34.01
C GLY A 351 6.72 -12.39 -33.24
N ASP A 352 8.00 -12.21 -33.56
CA ASP A 352 9.00 -11.47 -32.76
C ASP A 352 8.80 -9.92 -32.60
N SER A 353 7.58 -9.40 -32.68
CA SER A 353 7.28 -7.95 -32.57
C SER A 353 6.11 -7.74 -31.64
N ASN A 354 6.08 -6.63 -30.91
CA ASN A 354 4.97 -6.29 -30.02
C ASN A 354 3.59 -6.38 -30.71
N GLN A 355 2.68 -7.14 -30.14
CA GLN A 355 1.38 -7.50 -30.69
C GLN A 355 0.28 -7.40 -29.65
N THR A 356 -0.95 -7.37 -30.14
CA THR A 356 -2.13 -7.62 -29.31
C THR A 356 -2.90 -8.77 -29.91
N ILE A 357 -3.14 -9.83 -29.14
CA ILE A 357 -3.83 -11.04 -29.58
C ILE A 357 -5.06 -11.28 -28.70
N LYS A 358 -6.22 -11.58 -29.29
CA LYS A 358 -7.49 -11.78 -28.56
C LYS A 358 -8.23 -13.02 -29.05
N GLY A 359 -8.52 -13.98 -28.17
CA GLY A 359 -9.28 -15.20 -28.45
C GLY A 359 -10.81 -15.00 -28.46
N TYR A 360 -11.32 -14.26 -27.48
CA TYR A 360 -12.73 -13.97 -27.15
C TYR A 360 -13.50 -15.10 -26.45
N SER A 361 -13.83 -16.19 -27.13
CA SER A 361 -14.62 -17.28 -26.58
C SER A 361 -14.25 -18.57 -27.26
N GLY A 362 -14.34 -19.69 -26.55
CA GLY A 362 -13.77 -20.95 -27.01
C GLY A 362 -12.57 -21.29 -26.14
N ASN A 363 -12.02 -22.48 -26.30
CA ASN A 363 -10.79 -22.86 -25.63
C ASN A 363 -9.63 -22.56 -26.59
N ASP A 364 -9.06 -21.38 -26.47
CA ASP A 364 -8.12 -20.82 -27.45
C ASP A 364 -6.67 -21.16 -27.10
N LEU A 365 -5.86 -21.42 -28.13
CA LEU A 365 -4.41 -21.52 -28.02
C LEU A 365 -3.79 -20.26 -28.63
N ILE A 366 -3.07 -19.48 -27.83
CA ILE A 366 -2.40 -18.25 -28.24
C ILE A 366 -0.90 -18.37 -27.96
N ASP A 367 -0.07 -18.13 -28.97
CA ASP A 367 1.40 -18.15 -28.86
C ASP A 367 1.97 -16.91 -29.54
N ALA A 368 2.50 -15.95 -28.77
CA ALA A 368 2.95 -14.65 -29.29
C ALA A 368 4.43 -14.61 -29.70
N ALA A 369 5.20 -15.62 -29.28
CA ALA A 369 6.62 -15.84 -29.57
C ALA A 369 7.58 -14.82 -28.93
N GLY A 370 7.57 -13.55 -29.29
CA GLY A 370 8.44 -12.59 -28.62
C GLY A 370 8.19 -11.15 -29.04
N GLY A 371 8.79 -10.22 -28.32
CA GLY A 371 8.30 -8.84 -28.26
C GLY A 371 7.47 -8.63 -27.01
N ASN A 372 7.06 -7.38 -26.76
CA ASN A 372 6.24 -7.05 -25.60
C ASN A 372 4.76 -7.11 -26.01
N ASP A 373 4.09 -8.19 -25.69
CA ASP A 373 2.79 -8.56 -26.23
C ASP A 373 1.64 -8.36 -25.23
N THR A 374 0.42 -8.28 -25.74
CA THR A 374 -0.80 -8.27 -24.94
C THR A 374 -1.76 -9.35 -25.41
N LEU A 375 -1.92 -10.39 -24.60
CA LEU A 375 -2.75 -11.56 -24.89
C LEU A 375 -4.02 -11.52 -24.05
N LYS A 376 -5.15 -11.89 -24.66
CA LYS A 376 -6.44 -12.06 -23.97
C LYS A 376 -7.13 -13.32 -24.45
N GLY A 377 -7.33 -14.31 -23.57
CA GLY A 377 -8.08 -15.53 -23.83
C GLY A 377 -9.57 -15.22 -24.02
N GLY A 378 -10.28 -14.94 -22.93
CA GLY A 378 -11.62 -14.41 -22.92
C GLY A 378 -12.59 -15.30 -22.15
N LYS A 379 -13.16 -16.32 -22.79
CA LYS A 379 -14.10 -17.25 -22.16
C LYS A 379 -13.81 -18.65 -22.65
N GLY A 380 -13.79 -19.61 -21.74
CA GLY A 380 -13.37 -20.97 -22.05
C GLY A 380 -12.00 -21.19 -21.43
N ASP A 381 -11.52 -22.43 -21.53
CA ASP A 381 -10.25 -22.81 -20.91
C ASP A 381 -9.14 -22.53 -21.93
N ASP A 382 -8.48 -21.38 -21.79
CA ASP A 382 -7.52 -20.84 -22.75
C ASP A 382 -6.08 -21.23 -22.38
N THR A 383 -5.20 -21.30 -23.38
CA THR A 383 -3.76 -21.46 -23.19
C THR A 383 -3.01 -20.33 -23.87
N LEU A 384 -2.35 -19.48 -23.09
CA LEU A 384 -1.63 -18.29 -23.55
C LEU A 384 -0.12 -18.47 -23.33
N LYS A 385 0.67 -18.09 -24.34
CA LYS A 385 2.13 -18.02 -24.26
C LYS A 385 2.63 -16.66 -24.74
N GLY A 386 3.30 -15.93 -23.84
CA GLY A 386 3.93 -14.64 -24.12
C GLY A 386 5.19 -14.81 -24.95
N GLY A 387 6.22 -15.39 -24.35
CA GLY A 387 7.49 -15.71 -24.99
C GLY A 387 8.61 -14.84 -24.46
N GLU A 388 9.45 -14.28 -25.35
CA GLU A 388 10.52 -13.38 -24.90
C GLU A 388 10.04 -11.92 -24.94
N GLY A 389 10.06 -11.19 -23.83
CA GLY A 389 9.68 -9.78 -23.77
C GLY A 389 8.82 -9.47 -22.56
N GLU A 390 8.46 -8.20 -22.35
CA GLU A 390 7.57 -7.82 -21.25
C GLU A 390 6.11 -7.94 -21.70
N ASP A 391 5.44 -8.99 -21.25
CA ASP A 391 4.14 -9.41 -21.74
C ASP A 391 3.00 -9.17 -20.74
N LEU A 392 1.80 -8.93 -21.29
CA LEU A 392 0.56 -8.84 -20.53
C LEU A 392 -0.41 -9.96 -20.94
N LEU A 393 -0.55 -10.98 -20.11
CA LEU A 393 -1.44 -12.12 -20.34
C LEU A 393 -2.69 -12.01 -19.47
N LYS A 394 -3.87 -12.23 -20.08
CA LYS A 394 -5.18 -12.27 -19.38
C LYS A 394 -5.98 -13.48 -19.82
N GLY A 395 -6.22 -14.42 -18.91
CA GLY A 395 -7.04 -15.62 -19.13
C GLY A 395 -8.49 -15.25 -19.39
N GLY A 396 -9.21 -14.88 -18.35
CA GLY A 396 -10.58 -14.37 -18.43
C GLY A 396 -11.55 -15.18 -17.61
N LYS A 397 -12.31 -16.07 -18.23
CA LYS A 397 -13.26 -16.96 -17.57
C LYS A 397 -12.99 -18.38 -18.06
N GLY A 398 -12.93 -19.35 -17.15
CA GLY A 398 -12.55 -20.71 -17.48
C GLY A 398 -11.24 -21.03 -16.78
N ASP A 399 -10.83 -22.30 -16.83
CA ASP A 399 -9.61 -22.74 -16.17
C ASP A 399 -8.43 -22.52 -17.15
N ASP A 400 -7.73 -21.40 -17.02
CA ASP A 400 -6.76 -20.92 -17.99
C ASP A 400 -5.31 -21.34 -17.67
N ILE A 401 -4.48 -21.47 -18.71
CA ILE A 401 -3.03 -21.71 -18.56
C ILE A 401 -2.26 -20.56 -19.20
N LEU A 402 -1.54 -19.79 -18.41
CA LEU A 402 -0.73 -18.65 -18.84
C LEU A 402 0.76 -18.97 -18.62
N ASN A 403 1.58 -18.85 -19.67
CA ASN A 403 3.04 -18.98 -19.57
C ASN A 403 3.68 -17.74 -20.21
N ALA A 404 4.47 -16.97 -19.47
CA ALA A 404 5.07 -15.75 -20.01
C ALA A 404 6.51 -15.96 -20.52
N ASP A 405 7.29 -16.87 -19.93
CA ASP A 405 8.67 -17.23 -20.27
C ASP A 405 9.73 -16.22 -19.74
N ASN A 406 10.31 -15.33 -20.55
CA ASN A 406 11.36 -14.41 -20.07
C ASN A 406 10.92 -12.97 -20.24
N GLY A 407 11.06 -12.16 -19.21
CA GLY A 407 10.71 -10.74 -19.22
C GLY A 407 10.08 -10.31 -17.92
N ASN A 408 9.78 -9.02 -17.77
CA ASN A 408 9.00 -8.55 -16.63
C ASN A 408 7.53 -8.57 -17.03
N ASP A 409 6.83 -9.61 -16.62
CA ASP A 409 5.53 -9.98 -17.15
C ASP A 409 4.39 -9.66 -16.18
N THR A 410 3.19 -9.49 -16.74
CA THR A 410 1.96 -9.34 -15.96
C THR A 410 0.94 -10.39 -16.38
N LEU A 411 0.62 -11.31 -15.48
CA LEU A 411 -0.33 -12.39 -15.71
C LEU A 411 -1.57 -12.20 -14.85
N ARG A 412 -2.76 -12.42 -15.44
CA ARG A 412 -4.04 -12.41 -14.74
C ARG A 412 -4.88 -13.60 -15.17
N GLY A 413 -5.19 -14.50 -14.24
CA GLY A 413 -6.05 -15.67 -14.46
C GLY A 413 -7.50 -15.24 -14.75
N GLY A 414 -8.23 -14.86 -13.72
CA GLY A 414 -9.59 -14.31 -13.86
C GLY A 414 -10.61 -15.06 -13.01
N GLU A 415 -11.57 -15.73 -13.65
CA GLU A 415 -12.51 -16.63 -12.97
C GLU A 415 -12.22 -18.06 -13.44
N GLY A 416 -12.02 -19.00 -12.53
CA GLY A 416 -11.68 -20.40 -12.83
C GLY A 416 -10.47 -20.83 -12.02
N ASP A 417 -10.13 -22.11 -12.08
CA ASP A 417 -8.93 -22.63 -11.41
C ASP A 417 -7.74 -22.49 -12.38
N ASP A 418 -6.98 -21.40 -12.27
CA ASP A 418 -5.99 -20.97 -13.26
C ASP A 418 -4.55 -21.46 -12.93
N ILE A 419 -3.72 -21.62 -13.95
CA ILE A 419 -2.29 -21.90 -13.83
C ILE A 419 -1.48 -20.78 -14.49
N LEU A 420 -0.72 -20.04 -13.69
CA LEU A 420 0.13 -18.94 -14.15
C LEU A 420 1.61 -19.30 -13.90
N ASN A 421 2.43 -19.26 -14.95
CA ASN A 421 3.89 -19.37 -14.84
C ASN A 421 4.52 -18.16 -15.53
N ALA A 422 5.23 -17.31 -14.78
CA ALA A 422 5.81 -16.10 -15.34
C ALA A 422 7.20 -16.37 -15.93
N GLY A 423 8.16 -16.86 -15.13
CA GLY A 423 9.43 -17.41 -15.60
C GLY A 423 10.63 -16.62 -15.10
N ASP A 424 11.48 -16.08 -15.98
CA ASP A 424 12.62 -15.27 -15.57
C ASP A 424 12.29 -13.77 -15.73
N GLY A 425 12.38 -12.99 -14.65
CA GLY A 425 12.17 -11.55 -14.63
C GLY A 425 11.45 -11.10 -13.35
N ASN A 426 11.16 -9.81 -13.23
CA ASN A 426 10.40 -9.30 -12.09
C ASN A 426 8.92 -9.24 -12.48
N ASP A 427 8.15 -10.23 -12.03
CA ASP A 427 6.82 -10.51 -12.55
C ASP A 427 5.70 -10.08 -11.60
N THR A 428 4.50 -9.89 -12.17
CA THR A 428 3.27 -9.65 -11.41
C THR A 428 2.19 -10.63 -11.80
N LEU A 429 1.80 -11.50 -10.87
CA LEU A 429 0.81 -12.55 -11.07
C LEU A 429 -0.43 -12.29 -10.21
N ARG A 430 -1.60 -12.49 -10.81
CA ARG A 430 -2.89 -12.46 -10.11
C ARG A 430 -3.76 -13.66 -10.53
N GLY A 431 -4.10 -14.53 -9.59
CA GLY A 431 -5.00 -15.67 -9.79
C GLY A 431 -6.40 -15.19 -10.12
N GLY A 432 -7.16 -14.79 -9.10
CA GLY A 432 -8.46 -14.15 -9.29
C GLY A 432 -9.54 -14.82 -8.46
N LYS A 433 -10.36 -15.67 -9.07
CA LYS A 433 -11.35 -16.46 -8.34
C LYS A 433 -11.21 -17.91 -8.74
N GLY A 434 -11.13 -18.80 -7.78
CA GLY A 434 -10.92 -20.22 -8.01
C GLY A 434 -9.66 -20.66 -7.27
N ASP A 435 -9.39 -21.95 -7.28
CA ASP A 435 -8.20 -22.48 -6.62
C ASP A 435 -7.03 -22.40 -7.60
N ASP A 436 -6.26 -21.32 -7.54
CA ASP A 436 -5.25 -20.96 -8.53
C ASP A 436 -3.85 -21.50 -8.18
N THR A 437 -3.02 -21.72 -9.20
CA THR A 437 -1.59 -22.05 -9.04
C THR A 437 -0.71 -21.01 -9.73
N LEU A 438 0.07 -20.27 -8.94
CA LEU A 438 0.95 -19.21 -9.41
C LEU A 438 2.42 -19.61 -9.24
N ARG A 439 3.24 -19.33 -10.26
CA ARG A 439 4.70 -19.50 -10.23
C ARG A 439 5.40 -18.25 -10.76
N GLY A 440 6.16 -17.58 -9.91
CA GLY A 440 6.99 -16.41 -10.26
C GLY A 440 8.16 -16.84 -11.13
N GLY A 441 9.20 -17.38 -10.52
CA GLY A 441 10.30 -18.09 -11.14
C GLY A 441 11.63 -17.54 -10.64
N LYS A 442 12.32 -16.71 -11.42
CA LYS A 442 13.49 -15.97 -10.93
C LYS A 442 13.27 -14.49 -11.07
N GLY A 443 13.59 -13.71 -10.05
CA GLY A 443 13.49 -12.26 -10.04
C GLY A 443 12.68 -11.83 -8.83
N GLU A 444 12.45 -10.52 -8.70
CA GLU A 444 11.64 -10.00 -7.59
C GLU A 444 10.18 -9.98 -8.04
N ASP A 445 9.39 -10.94 -7.56
CA ASP A 445 8.04 -11.24 -8.04
C ASP A 445 6.94 -10.81 -7.06
N LEU A 446 5.79 -10.44 -7.61
CA LEU A 446 4.56 -10.14 -6.87
C LEU A 446 3.45 -11.15 -7.23
N LEU A 447 3.11 -12.03 -6.29
CA LEU A 447 2.06 -13.06 -6.48
C LEU A 447 0.84 -12.76 -5.59
N LYS A 448 -0.36 -12.75 -6.19
CA LYS A 448 -1.64 -12.56 -5.49
C LYS A 448 -2.66 -13.63 -5.88
N GLY A 449 -3.01 -14.52 -4.96
CA GLY A 449 -4.04 -15.56 -5.15
C GLY A 449 -5.45 -14.98 -5.31
N ASN A 450 -5.89 -14.19 -4.32
CA ASN A 450 -7.22 -13.60 -4.16
C ASN A 450 -8.27 -14.58 -3.60
N ASP A 451 -9.36 -14.90 -4.32
CA ASP A 451 -10.45 -15.72 -3.79
C ASP A 451 -10.20 -17.20 -4.14
N GLY A 452 -10.06 -18.09 -3.17
CA GLY A 452 -9.91 -19.53 -3.39
C GLY A 452 -8.78 -20.12 -2.55
N ASN A 453 -8.62 -21.44 -2.60
CA ASN A 453 -7.51 -22.09 -1.93
C ASN A 453 -6.32 -22.16 -2.90
N ASP A 454 -5.46 -21.16 -2.83
CA ASP A 454 -4.42 -20.91 -3.82
C ASP A 454 -3.09 -21.56 -3.45
N THR A 455 -2.25 -21.81 -4.48
CA THR A 455 -0.86 -22.26 -4.30
C THR A 455 0.09 -21.31 -5.02
N LEU A 456 0.88 -20.57 -4.26
CA LEU A 456 1.85 -19.59 -4.74
C LEU A 456 3.28 -20.13 -4.55
N ASN A 457 4.09 -20.09 -5.60
CA ASN A 457 5.52 -20.43 -5.54
C ASN A 457 6.31 -19.31 -6.19
N ALA A 458 7.08 -18.52 -5.44
CA ALA A 458 7.75 -17.35 -5.99
C ALA A 458 9.10 -17.71 -6.62
N GLY A 459 10.01 -18.39 -5.92
CA GLY A 459 11.22 -18.97 -6.49
C GLY A 459 12.49 -18.30 -5.98
N ASP A 460 13.35 -17.83 -6.89
CA ASP A 460 14.58 -17.13 -6.52
C ASP A 460 14.34 -15.61 -6.58
N GLY A 461 14.58 -14.84 -5.52
CA GLY A 461 14.46 -13.39 -5.50
C GLY A 461 13.84 -12.85 -4.23
N ASN A 462 13.77 -11.52 -4.07
CA ASN A 462 13.04 -10.93 -2.94
C ASN A 462 11.57 -10.76 -3.34
N ASP A 463 10.73 -11.67 -2.91
CA ASP A 463 9.38 -11.84 -3.42
C ASP A 463 8.31 -11.33 -2.46
N THR A 464 7.14 -11.01 -3.01
CA THR A 464 5.94 -10.65 -2.24
C THR A 464 4.78 -11.56 -2.60
N LEU A 465 4.30 -12.35 -1.63
CA LEU A 465 3.22 -13.32 -1.81
C LEU A 465 2.01 -12.95 -0.96
N ARG A 466 0.82 -13.03 -1.55
CA ARG A 466 -0.47 -12.84 -0.87
C ARG A 466 -1.44 -13.95 -1.26
N GLY A 467 -1.88 -14.74 -0.29
CA GLY A 467 -2.92 -15.77 -0.45
C GLY A 467 -4.26 -15.12 -0.76
N GLY A 468 -4.92 -14.57 0.25
CA GLY A 468 -6.18 -13.86 0.13
C GLY A 468 -7.27 -14.49 0.99
N GLU A 469 -8.31 -15.02 0.35
CA GLU A 469 -9.43 -15.69 1.01
C GLU A 469 -9.42 -17.17 0.67
N GLY A 470 -9.26 -18.04 1.65
CA GLY A 470 -9.18 -19.48 1.44
C GLY A 470 -8.03 -20.06 2.25
N ASP A 471 -7.90 -21.37 2.24
CA ASP A 471 -6.77 -22.03 2.90
C ASP A 471 -5.61 -22.10 1.89
N ASP A 472 -4.66 -21.18 2.00
CA ASP A 472 -3.62 -20.96 1.00
C ASP A 472 -2.28 -21.64 1.32
N ILE A 473 -1.48 -21.90 0.29
CA ILE A 473 -0.10 -22.37 0.42
C ILE A 473 0.84 -21.39 -0.29
N LEU A 474 1.71 -20.74 0.48
CA LEU A 474 2.70 -19.78 -0.01
C LEU A 474 4.11 -20.36 0.19
N ASN A 475 4.87 -20.48 -0.88
CA ASN A 475 6.28 -20.87 -0.85
C ASN A 475 7.11 -19.77 -1.52
N ALA A 476 7.95 -19.05 -0.76
CA ALA A 476 8.69 -17.93 -1.30
C ALA A 476 10.02 -18.38 -1.95
N GLY A 477 10.92 -19.04 -1.22
CA GLY A 477 12.10 -19.69 -1.80
C GLY A 477 13.40 -19.07 -1.31
N ASP A 478 14.26 -18.61 -2.22
CA ASP A 478 15.55 -18.00 -1.88
C ASP A 478 15.42 -16.47 -1.98
N GLY A 479 15.62 -15.72 -0.88
CA GLY A 479 15.60 -14.25 -0.88
C GLY A 479 15.04 -13.68 0.41
N ASN A 480 15.00 -12.34 0.54
CA ASN A 480 14.32 -11.72 1.69
C ASN A 480 12.86 -11.45 1.28
N ASP A 481 11.96 -12.30 1.73
CA ASP A 481 10.61 -12.40 1.22
C ASP A 481 9.57 -11.80 2.16
N THR A 482 8.43 -11.41 1.59
CA THR A 482 7.25 -10.95 2.33
C THR A 482 6.05 -11.83 2.00
N LEU A 483 5.58 -12.59 2.99
CA LEU A 483 4.48 -13.53 2.83
C LEU A 483 3.27 -13.12 3.67
N ARG A 484 2.09 -13.26 3.07
CA ARG A 484 0.83 -13.05 3.76
C ARG A 484 -0.23 -14.07 3.38
N GLY A 485 -0.72 -14.83 4.36
CA GLY A 485 -1.83 -15.78 4.19
C GLY A 485 -3.13 -15.06 3.86
N GLY A 486 -3.72 -14.39 4.86
CA GLY A 486 -4.95 -13.62 4.68
C GLY A 486 -6.06 -14.12 5.58
N LYS A 487 -7.05 -14.78 5.01
CA LYS A 487 -8.15 -15.41 5.76
C LYS A 487 -8.24 -16.88 5.36
N GLY A 488 -8.32 -17.75 6.34
CA GLY A 488 -8.35 -19.20 6.14
C GLY A 488 -7.19 -19.79 6.92
N ASP A 489 -7.09 -21.11 6.93
CA ASP A 489 -6.00 -21.78 7.64
C ASP A 489 -4.80 -21.91 6.67
N ASP A 490 -3.87 -20.96 6.74
CA ASP A 490 -2.82 -20.78 5.73
C ASP A 490 -1.50 -21.50 6.08
N ILE A 491 -0.73 -21.87 5.05
CA ILE A 491 0.64 -22.39 5.20
C ILE A 491 1.62 -21.47 4.47
N LEU A 492 2.51 -20.84 5.24
CA LEU A 492 3.55 -19.96 4.73
C LEU A 492 4.93 -20.61 4.95
N ASN A 493 5.68 -20.78 3.87
CA ASN A 493 7.07 -21.26 3.89
C ASN A 493 7.95 -20.21 3.21
N ALA A 494 8.80 -19.53 3.96
CA ALA A 494 9.59 -18.43 3.42
C ALA A 494 10.90 -18.93 2.77
N GLY A 495 11.75 -19.68 3.48
CA GLY A 495 12.90 -20.36 2.88
C GLY A 495 14.23 -19.78 3.34
N ASP A 496 15.09 -19.40 2.42
CA ASP A 496 16.43 -18.87 2.72
C ASP A 496 16.41 -17.34 2.63
N GLY A 497 16.65 -16.61 3.73
CA GLY A 497 16.80 -15.14 3.75
C GLY A 497 16.15 -14.52 4.98
N ASN A 498 16.22 -13.19 5.13
CA ASN A 498 15.55 -12.52 6.26
C ASN A 498 14.12 -12.17 5.85
N ASP A 499 13.17 -12.94 6.33
CA ASP A 499 11.81 -12.95 5.83
C ASP A 499 10.81 -12.29 6.77
N THR A 500 9.69 -11.84 6.21
CA THR A 500 8.55 -11.32 6.96
C THR A 500 7.30 -12.13 6.64
N LEU A 501 6.76 -12.85 7.63
CA LEU A 501 5.60 -13.71 7.47
C LEU A 501 4.43 -13.22 8.32
N ARG A 502 3.23 -13.26 7.73
CA ARG A 502 1.97 -12.99 8.43
C ARG A 502 0.89 -13.99 8.05
N GLY A 503 0.38 -14.74 9.02
CA GLY A 503 -0.75 -15.66 8.85
C GLY A 503 -2.03 -14.89 8.52
N GLY A 504 -2.59 -14.20 9.52
CA GLY A 504 -3.76 -13.35 9.33
C GLY A 504 -4.93 -13.78 10.20
N LYS A 505 -5.94 -14.40 9.61
CA LYS A 505 -7.06 -15.01 10.34
C LYS A 505 -7.15 -16.47 9.97
N GLY A 506 -7.40 -17.31 10.96
CA GLY A 506 -7.43 -18.76 10.78
C GLY A 506 -6.31 -19.37 11.60
N ASP A 507 -6.27 -20.69 11.65
CA ASP A 507 -5.23 -21.40 12.39
C ASP A 507 -4.05 -21.61 11.43
N ASP A 508 -3.07 -20.71 11.46
CA ASP A 508 -2.02 -20.60 10.44
C ASP A 508 -0.74 -21.38 10.81
N ILE A 509 0.02 -21.81 9.80
CA ILE A 509 1.35 -22.40 9.95
C ILE A 509 2.39 -21.54 9.24
N LEU A 510 3.32 -20.96 9.99
CA LEU A 510 4.40 -20.12 9.49
C LEU A 510 5.74 -20.82 9.71
N ASN A 511 6.46 -21.11 8.63
CA ASN A 511 7.82 -21.63 8.63
C ASN A 511 8.74 -20.60 7.98
N ALA A 512 9.63 -20.00 8.76
CA ALA A 512 10.52 -18.95 8.29
C ALA A 512 11.72 -19.55 7.52
N GLY A 513 12.58 -20.32 8.18
CA GLY A 513 13.65 -21.04 7.50
C GLY A 513 15.04 -20.56 7.93
N ASP A 514 15.92 -20.23 6.99
CA ASP A 514 17.27 -19.78 7.29
C ASP A 514 17.34 -18.23 7.23
N GLY A 515 17.58 -17.53 8.34
CA GLY A 515 17.72 -16.07 8.33
C GLY A 515 17.31 -15.42 9.63
N ASN A 516 17.29 -14.07 9.68
CA ASN A 516 16.73 -13.37 10.83
C ASN A 516 15.32 -12.90 10.47
N ASP A 517 14.32 -13.62 10.96
CA ASP A 517 12.97 -13.57 10.43
C ASP A 517 12.01 -12.88 11.39
N THR A 518 10.91 -12.36 10.82
CA THR A 518 9.81 -11.78 11.60
C THR A 518 8.51 -12.50 11.27
N LEU A 519 7.93 -13.17 12.25
CA LEU A 519 6.71 -13.96 12.10
C LEU A 519 5.58 -13.37 12.95
N ARG A 520 4.39 -13.33 12.38
CA ARG A 520 3.16 -12.99 13.10
C ARG A 520 2.01 -13.92 12.72
N GLY A 521 1.47 -14.65 13.70
CA GLY A 521 0.31 -15.52 13.51
C GLY A 521 -0.94 -14.70 13.20
N GLY A 522 -1.46 -13.99 14.20
CA GLY A 522 -2.58 -13.08 14.03
C GLY A 522 -3.79 -13.46 14.87
N LYS A 523 -4.85 -13.99 14.24
CA LYS A 523 -6.06 -14.45 14.90
C LYS A 523 -6.26 -15.93 14.58
N GLY A 524 -6.37 -16.76 15.59
CA GLY A 524 -6.51 -18.21 15.44
C GLY A 524 -5.42 -18.89 16.26
N ASP A 525 -5.47 -20.20 16.34
CA ASP A 525 -4.49 -20.98 17.09
C ASP A 525 -3.31 -21.30 16.15
N ASP A 526 -2.28 -20.46 16.16
CA ASP A 526 -1.23 -20.44 15.14
C ASP A 526 0.00 -21.29 15.52
N ILE A 527 0.75 -21.78 14.53
CA ILE A 527 2.05 -22.44 14.70
C ILE A 527 3.14 -21.62 14.01
N LEU A 528 4.04 -21.05 14.78
CA LEU A 528 5.18 -20.25 14.29
C LEU A 528 6.47 -21.02 14.52
N ASN A 529 7.20 -21.28 13.43
CA ASN A 529 8.48 -21.96 13.44
C ASN A 529 9.56 -21.04 12.84
N ALA A 530 10.45 -20.59 13.72
CA ALA A 530 11.48 -19.60 13.43
C ALA A 530 12.52 -20.13 12.43
N GLY A 531 13.16 -21.25 12.76
CA GLY A 531 14.22 -21.81 11.92
C GLY A 531 15.61 -21.51 12.47
N ASP A 532 16.54 -21.16 11.60
CA ASP A 532 17.94 -20.87 11.90
C ASP A 532 18.17 -19.35 11.85
N GLY A 533 18.51 -18.70 12.97
CA GLY A 533 18.96 -17.29 13.00
C GLY A 533 18.53 -16.54 14.26
N ASN A 534 18.34 -15.22 14.17
CA ASN A 534 17.81 -14.43 15.30
C ASN A 534 16.43 -13.92 14.94
N ASP A 535 15.40 -14.59 15.46
CA ASP A 535 14.05 -14.39 14.96
C ASP A 535 13.16 -13.62 15.93
N THR A 536 12.09 -13.03 15.39
CA THR A 536 11.05 -12.34 16.16
C THR A 536 9.71 -12.99 15.88
N LEU A 537 9.10 -13.63 16.88
CA LEU A 537 7.84 -14.36 16.73
C LEU A 537 6.74 -13.71 17.58
N ARG A 538 5.58 -13.46 16.98
CA ARG A 538 4.39 -12.95 17.66
C ARG A 538 3.17 -13.81 17.34
N GLY A 539 2.68 -14.59 18.31
CA GLY A 539 1.48 -15.44 18.16
C GLY A 539 0.24 -14.59 17.85
N GLY A 540 -0.23 -13.82 18.84
CA GLY A 540 -1.30 -12.85 18.64
C GLY A 540 -2.53 -13.17 19.47
N LYS A 541 -3.63 -13.55 18.84
CA LYS A 541 -4.87 -13.96 19.52
C LYS A 541 -5.14 -15.43 19.21
N GLY A 542 -5.14 -16.26 20.22
CA GLY A 542 -5.40 -17.70 20.08
C GLY A 542 -4.52 -18.47 21.04
N ASP A 543 -4.68 -19.78 21.07
CA ASP A 543 -3.79 -20.66 21.81
C ASP A 543 -2.62 -21.05 20.88
N ASP A 544 -1.56 -20.23 20.84
CA ASP A 544 -0.49 -20.32 19.83
C ASP A 544 0.66 -21.28 20.22
N ILE A 545 1.40 -21.80 19.24
CA ILE A 545 2.64 -22.56 19.42
C ILE A 545 3.80 -21.82 18.78
N LEU A 546 4.78 -21.40 19.58
CA LEU A 546 5.96 -20.68 19.11
C LEU A 546 7.21 -21.54 19.31
N ILE A 547 7.88 -21.85 18.20
CA ILE A 547 9.08 -22.69 18.15
C ILE A 547 10.25 -21.78 17.73
N GLY A 548 11.08 -21.40 18.71
CA GLY A 548 12.24 -20.55 18.47
C GLY A 548 13.44 -21.28 17.85
N THR A 549 13.49 -22.63 17.89
CA THR A 549 14.70 -23.37 17.47
C THR A 549 14.42 -24.57 16.60
N LEU A 550 15.22 -24.75 15.54
CA LEU A 550 15.26 -25.98 14.74
C LEU A 550 16.61 -26.75 14.85
N PRO A 551 16.61 -28.07 14.49
CA PRO A 551 17.66 -29.04 14.84
C PRO A 551 19.01 -28.91 14.16
N THR A 552 19.18 -27.92 13.27
CA THR A 552 20.17 -27.99 12.19
C THR A 552 21.15 -26.83 12.17
N LEU A 553 21.58 -26.35 13.34
CA LEU A 553 22.81 -25.56 13.46
C LEU A 553 24.01 -26.28 12.82
N THR A 554 24.25 -26.03 11.53
CA THR A 554 25.36 -26.62 10.78
C THR A 554 26.62 -25.77 10.87
N ASN A 555 26.52 -24.54 11.40
CA ASN A 555 27.62 -23.58 11.42
C ASN A 555 27.95 -23.08 12.85
N PRO A 556 28.89 -23.72 13.55
CA PRO A 556 29.26 -23.30 14.90
C PRO A 556 30.03 -21.97 14.89
N GLY A 557 29.36 -20.88 15.27
CA GLY A 557 29.99 -19.56 15.43
C GLY A 557 29.10 -18.32 15.44
N VAL A 558 27.77 -18.46 15.33
CA VAL A 558 26.80 -17.35 15.47
C VAL A 558 25.95 -17.63 16.70
N SER A 559 25.82 -16.63 17.57
CA SER A 559 24.84 -16.64 18.65
C SER A 559 23.45 -16.40 18.07
N GLU A 560 22.47 -17.19 18.46
CA GLU A 560 21.07 -17.12 17.98
C GLU A 560 20.15 -16.80 19.16
N VAL A 561 19.47 -15.67 19.08
CA VAL A 561 18.52 -15.24 20.09
C VAL A 561 17.18 -14.96 19.44
N ASP A 562 16.20 -15.78 19.81
CA ASP A 562 14.84 -15.69 19.29
C ASP A 562 13.96 -14.98 20.29
N GLU A 563 13.28 -13.92 19.89
CA GLU A 563 12.38 -13.13 20.73
C GLU A 563 10.92 -13.54 20.47
N LEU A 564 10.25 -14.08 21.49
CA LEU A 564 8.92 -14.67 21.38
C LEU A 564 7.90 -13.91 22.24
N TRP A 565 6.77 -13.57 21.63
CA TRP A 565 5.57 -13.05 22.29
C TRP A 565 4.37 -13.94 21.96
N GLY A 566 3.76 -14.56 22.97
CA GLY A 566 2.56 -15.36 22.79
C GLY A 566 1.33 -14.49 22.50
N GLY A 567 1.17 -13.38 23.22
CA GLY A 567 0.05 -12.47 23.03
C GLY A 567 -1.12 -12.79 23.97
N ALA A 568 -2.26 -13.21 23.41
CA ALA A 568 -3.51 -13.42 24.14
C ALA A 568 -4.10 -14.79 23.84
N GLY A 569 -4.38 -15.58 24.88
CA GLY A 569 -4.78 -16.99 24.78
C GLY A 569 -3.75 -17.85 25.49
N LYS A 570 -3.81 -19.17 25.37
CA LYS A 570 -2.89 -20.09 26.06
C LYS A 570 -1.77 -20.52 25.14
N ASP A 571 -0.64 -19.86 25.29
CA ASP A 571 0.45 -20.01 24.35
C ASP A 571 1.41 -21.12 24.81
N THR A 572 2.06 -21.80 23.87
CA THR A 572 3.07 -22.82 24.11
C THR A 572 4.39 -22.40 23.50
N PHE A 573 5.40 -22.19 24.34
CA PHE A 573 6.77 -21.85 23.92
C PHE A 573 7.63 -23.12 23.89
N VAL A 574 8.15 -23.49 22.73
CA VAL A 574 8.94 -24.72 22.53
C VAL A 574 10.43 -24.37 22.48
N LEU A 575 11.20 -24.89 23.45
CA LEU A 575 12.62 -24.58 23.61
C LEU A 575 13.57 -25.73 23.18
N GLY A 576 13.11 -26.65 22.32
CA GLY A 576 13.91 -27.75 21.74
C GLY A 576 13.15 -29.06 21.50
N ASN A 577 13.79 -30.10 20.93
CA ASN A 577 13.18 -31.42 20.64
C ASN A 577 14.14 -32.64 20.76
N GLU A 578 13.65 -33.86 20.46
CA GLU A 578 14.40 -35.12 20.62
C GLU A 578 15.73 -35.23 19.84
N THR A 579 15.85 -34.48 18.73
CA THR A 579 16.92 -34.59 17.75
C THR A 579 17.90 -33.42 17.75
N SER A 580 17.57 -32.34 18.44
CA SER A 580 18.31 -31.08 18.39
C SER A 580 19.23 -30.98 19.60
N ALA A 581 20.51 -30.66 19.36
CA ALA A 581 21.34 -30.15 20.43
C ALA A 581 20.70 -28.84 20.89
N PHE A 582 20.42 -28.71 22.18
CA PHE A 582 20.29 -27.39 22.79
C PHE A 582 21.54 -26.60 22.35
N TYR A 583 21.30 -25.36 21.91
CA TYR A 583 22.26 -24.36 21.49
C TYR A 583 23.74 -24.68 21.74
N LEU A 584 24.60 -24.49 20.73
CA LEU A 584 26.03 -24.83 20.84
C LEU A 584 26.62 -24.33 22.18
N ASN A 585 27.20 -25.24 22.98
CA ASN A 585 27.80 -25.03 24.32
C ASN A 585 28.68 -23.75 24.49
N ASP A 586 28.12 -22.56 24.35
CA ASP A 586 28.77 -21.26 24.37
C ASP A 586 28.02 -20.21 25.21
N ASN A 587 26.79 -20.53 25.67
CA ASN A 587 25.89 -19.67 26.46
C ASN A 587 25.53 -18.35 25.77
N THR A 588 25.62 -18.26 24.44
CA THR A 588 25.27 -17.06 23.69
C THR A 588 24.01 -17.18 22.85
N SER A 589 23.49 -18.39 22.65
CA SER A 589 22.21 -18.62 21.97
C SER A 589 21.15 -19.10 22.96
N TYR A 590 19.93 -18.54 22.90
CA TYR A 590 18.81 -18.83 23.79
C TYR A 590 17.51 -18.20 23.28
N THR A 591 16.36 -18.74 23.67
CA THR A 591 15.06 -18.11 23.40
C THR A 591 14.71 -17.08 24.49
N LEU A 592 14.30 -15.88 24.10
CA LEU A 592 13.80 -14.85 24.98
C LEU A 592 12.26 -14.78 24.89
N ILE A 593 11.58 -15.15 25.97
CA ILE A 593 10.12 -15.07 26.09
C ILE A 593 9.76 -13.78 26.84
N GLU A 594 9.09 -12.85 26.17
CA GLU A 594 8.91 -11.47 26.64
C GLU A 594 7.61 -11.25 27.44
N ASP A 595 6.54 -12.00 27.15
CA ASP A 595 5.20 -11.73 27.67
C ASP A 595 4.52 -12.91 28.40
N PHE A 596 5.31 -13.85 28.93
CA PHE A 596 4.79 -15.05 29.59
C PHE A 596 3.77 -14.76 30.71
N ARG A 597 2.59 -15.41 30.65
CA ARG A 597 1.47 -15.28 31.60
C ARG A 597 1.28 -16.58 32.39
N LEU A 598 1.73 -16.54 33.64
CA LEU A 598 1.60 -17.67 34.58
C LEU A 598 0.14 -18.14 34.74
N GLY A 599 -0.10 -19.43 34.49
CA GLY A 599 -1.40 -20.08 34.61
C GLY A 599 -2.27 -20.00 33.36
N GLU A 600 -1.75 -19.37 32.30
CA GLU A 600 -2.33 -19.35 30.95
C GLU A 600 -1.39 -20.07 29.99
N ASP A 601 -0.14 -19.64 29.94
CA ASP A 601 0.86 -20.12 28.99
C ASP A 601 1.66 -21.32 29.53
N THR A 602 2.27 -22.05 28.62
CA THR A 602 3.12 -23.21 28.90
C THR A 602 4.45 -23.16 28.16
N ILE A 603 5.44 -23.81 28.73
CA ILE A 603 6.77 -24.01 28.14
C ILE A 603 6.93 -25.50 27.91
N GLU A 604 7.20 -25.89 26.67
CA GLU A 604 7.50 -27.26 26.31
C GLU A 604 9.02 -27.50 26.34
N LEU A 605 9.41 -28.54 27.08
CA LEU A 605 10.78 -28.98 27.26
C LEU A 605 10.90 -30.47 26.93
N TYR A 606 12.03 -30.87 26.35
CA TYR A 606 12.25 -32.27 26.01
C TYR A 606 12.84 -33.09 27.18
N GLY A 607 12.30 -34.28 27.44
CA GLY A 607 12.84 -35.21 28.44
C GLY A 607 12.15 -35.10 29.80
N SER A 608 12.86 -34.65 30.84
CA SER A 608 12.32 -34.59 32.21
C SER A 608 12.84 -33.40 32.99
N ASP A 609 12.15 -33.06 34.09
CA ASP A 609 12.54 -31.99 35.01
C ASP A 609 13.97 -32.14 35.54
N GLU A 610 14.47 -33.37 35.70
CA GLU A 610 15.85 -33.64 36.14
C GLU A 610 16.93 -33.15 35.16
N ASN A 611 16.57 -32.85 33.92
CA ASN A 611 17.47 -32.32 32.88
C ASN A 611 17.66 -30.80 32.95
N TYR A 612 16.87 -30.11 33.77
CA TYR A 612 16.78 -28.65 33.76
C TYR A 612 17.05 -28.03 35.12
N ARG A 613 17.49 -26.77 35.09
CA ARG A 613 17.70 -25.95 36.27
C ARG A 613 17.26 -24.52 35.99
N LEU A 614 16.57 -23.91 36.96
CA LEU A 614 16.18 -22.51 36.89
C LEU A 614 17.13 -21.63 37.69
N GLU A 615 17.52 -20.48 37.14
CA GLU A 615 18.02 -19.33 37.92
C GLU A 615 16.98 -18.22 37.94
N ILE A 616 16.48 -17.92 39.15
CA ILE A 616 15.39 -16.96 39.33
C ILE A 616 15.96 -15.68 39.90
N SER A 617 15.72 -14.56 39.22
CA SER A 617 16.00 -13.20 39.70
C SER A 617 14.70 -12.42 39.95
N ASP A 618 14.81 -11.17 40.36
CA ASP A 618 13.64 -10.30 40.58
C ASP A 618 12.93 -9.92 39.26
N SER A 619 13.58 -10.08 38.09
CA SER A 619 13.10 -9.60 36.78
C SER A 619 13.05 -10.64 35.66
N GLN A 620 13.76 -11.77 35.81
CA GLN A 620 13.80 -12.84 34.81
C GLN A 620 14.02 -14.22 35.44
N ILE A 621 13.59 -15.26 34.73
CA ILE A 621 13.97 -16.66 34.98
C ILE A 621 14.82 -17.15 33.82
N GLU A 622 16.00 -17.67 34.12
CA GLU A 622 16.85 -18.34 33.14
C GLU A 622 16.68 -19.85 33.27
N ILE A 623 16.48 -20.52 32.13
CA ILE A 623 16.34 -21.98 32.02
C ILE A 623 17.65 -22.53 31.46
N TYR A 624 18.26 -23.42 32.23
CA TYR A 624 19.49 -24.10 31.85
C TYR A 624 19.23 -25.59 31.60
N TYR A 625 19.78 -26.15 30.52
CA TYR A 625 19.81 -27.58 30.23
C TYR A 625 21.17 -28.19 30.63
N GLY A 626 21.17 -29.28 31.41
CA GLY A 626 22.42 -29.96 31.80
C GLY A 626 22.32 -30.98 32.93
N GLU A 627 23.29 -31.90 33.02
CA GLU A 627 23.39 -32.86 34.13
C GLU A 627 23.93 -32.19 35.41
N ASN A 628 23.03 -31.87 36.36
CA ASN A 628 23.34 -31.67 37.78
C ASN A 628 24.33 -30.52 38.14
N GLY A 629 24.12 -29.30 37.65
CA GLY A 629 24.79 -28.11 38.18
C GLY A 629 26.28 -28.04 37.84
N SER A 630 26.64 -28.52 36.64
CA SER A 630 27.97 -28.43 36.08
C SER A 630 28.21 -27.02 35.53
N SER A 631 29.48 -26.60 35.40
CA SER A 631 29.82 -25.39 34.62
C SER A 631 29.68 -25.61 33.10
N GLN A 632 28.91 -26.61 32.70
CA GLN A 632 28.57 -26.96 31.32
C GLN A 632 27.05 -26.98 31.10
N ASP A 633 26.27 -26.54 32.09
CA ASP A 633 24.85 -26.30 31.88
C ASP A 633 24.71 -25.13 30.89
N GLU A 634 23.83 -25.29 29.92
CA GLU A 634 23.67 -24.42 28.77
C GLU A 634 22.40 -23.59 28.93
N LEU A 635 22.48 -22.28 28.70
CA LEU A 635 21.31 -21.42 28.74
C LEU A 635 20.47 -21.67 27.49
N ILE A 636 19.19 -22.02 27.66
CA ILE A 636 18.28 -22.33 26.54
C ILE A 636 17.09 -21.38 26.45
N GLY A 637 16.79 -20.66 27.54
CA GLY A 637 15.70 -19.71 27.53
C GLY A 637 15.72 -18.73 28.68
N ILE A 638 15.19 -17.54 28.43
CA ILE A 638 14.94 -16.50 29.43
C ILE A 638 13.46 -16.17 29.39
N ILE A 639 12.80 -16.22 30.54
CA ILE A 639 11.41 -15.80 30.71
C ILE A 639 11.40 -14.43 31.39
N GLN A 640 10.78 -13.45 30.76
CA GLN A 640 10.45 -12.15 31.33
C GLN A 640 8.94 -12.06 31.64
N GLY A 641 8.53 -11.06 32.44
CA GLY A 641 7.11 -10.84 32.79
C GLY A 641 6.73 -11.22 34.23
N ASN A 642 5.49 -11.69 34.45
CA ASN A 642 4.99 -12.00 35.79
C ASN A 642 5.42 -13.39 36.26
N ILE A 643 6.68 -13.48 36.67
CA ILE A 643 7.41 -14.72 36.93
C ILE A 643 7.32 -15.26 38.38
N SER A 644 6.47 -14.67 39.23
CA SER A 644 6.43 -15.05 40.65
C SER A 644 5.73 -16.39 40.88
N GLY A 645 6.51 -17.41 41.26
CA GLY A 645 5.98 -18.73 41.67
C GLY A 645 6.13 -19.85 40.65
N ILE A 646 6.86 -19.61 39.55
CA ILE A 646 7.22 -20.63 38.56
C ILE A 646 8.14 -21.70 39.20
N ASP A 647 7.84 -22.97 38.94
CA ASP A 647 8.58 -24.16 39.40
C ASP A 647 8.60 -25.22 38.30
N LEU A 648 9.70 -25.95 38.10
CA LEU A 648 9.81 -27.01 37.07
C LEU A 648 8.77 -28.13 37.25
N LEU A 649 8.29 -28.33 38.48
CA LEU A 649 7.19 -29.28 38.77
C LEU A 649 5.79 -28.67 38.63
N GLY A 650 5.72 -27.40 38.20
CA GLY A 650 4.50 -26.65 37.97
C GLY A 650 3.72 -27.13 36.75
N THR A 651 2.57 -26.52 36.50
CA THR A 651 1.71 -26.85 35.34
C THR A 651 2.09 -26.07 34.10
N GLU A 652 2.94 -25.05 34.26
CA GLU A 652 3.50 -24.21 33.23
C GLU A 652 4.60 -24.91 32.42
N PHE A 653 5.13 -26.04 32.88
CA PHE A 653 6.09 -26.84 32.12
C PHE A 653 5.44 -28.14 31.66
N THR A 654 5.54 -28.39 30.35
CA THR A 654 5.20 -29.69 29.74
C THR A 654 6.49 -30.37 29.32
N TYR A 655 6.63 -31.65 29.68
CA TYR A 655 7.77 -32.46 29.30
C TYR A 655 7.33 -33.51 28.26
N VAL A 656 7.96 -33.49 27.08
CA VAL A 656 7.68 -34.40 25.96
C VAL A 656 8.70 -35.51 25.82
#